data_AF-A0A8C8YMG2-F1
#
_entry.id   AF-A0A8C8YMG2-F1
#
_cell.length_a   1.000
_cell.length_b   1.000
_cell.length_c   1.000
_cell.angle_alpha   90.00
_cell.angle_beta   90.00
_cell.angle_gamma   90.00
#
_symmetry.space_group_name_H-M   'P 1'
#
loop_
_entity.id
_entity.type
_entity.pdbx_description
1 polymer ?
#
loop_
_entity_poly.entity_id
_entity_poly.type
_entity_poly.pdbx_seq_one_letter_code
_entity_poly.pdbx_strand_id
1 'polypeptide(L)'
;QESRDQEREESEEHRTVTFPLLEMIERFQNKKKENPYSTHSWENEDLYQNFTQLLLLQRPHPRGCESLVRGSWHHDVAENQGHLIEMRDLFGPGLGAQAEPRVVILHGAAGIGKSTLARQVRRAWEEGQLYRDCFQHVFYFSCRELAQAKKLSLAELITKASGASPAPLGEILSCPEYLLFILDGVDEPRWVLEEQSADFCLHWSRQQPVHNLLGSLLGKTILPEASLLITTRTTALQKLIPSLEQPRWVEVLGFSDSGRKEYFYNYFTEESEAIRAFGLVESNRAVWTLCLLPFVSWLVCSSLKQQMEQGEELTLTPRTATVLCLQLLSEALPAQPLGPRLRGLCSLAAEGVWQGKSLFSPDELRKHKLDDSIISTFLQMGVLQKHDTSLSYSFTHLCFQEFFAAMSCALGDTEERGEHPNRIGVVEKLQEAYKSQDVFGAPTTRFLFGLLSEQAGREMENIFSRRPRPERRRELLQHSPNNDSRVLSGTMVADGREAVHIRPHTQITSLLSLSPSLSFTRAPVTDASWLVLCSTLEDSGSLKELDLSGNSLSRSAVHSLCDTLSRPRCHLETLRLVSCGLTSSCCQDLASVLSASPSLTELDLQQNDLGDLGVRLLCKGLRHPACQLTLLGLDQTPQDEELREHLRALQEEKPQLVISGIGSPQVAQKVEPFCLFSPASPRDLHMEAVPLGTEGDFWGPTGPVATEVVDRERSLYRVHFPMSGSYHWPNTGLRFVVRGAVTIEIEFCSWDQFLRGTIPQHSWMVAGPLFDIKAEPGCVAAVYLPHFVDLQDLFLMPGSWDFKVQVAHFKEEGMLLEKAARVEPHYTVLENPSFSPMGVLLRMVHAALRFIPVISTVLLYHHLHREEVTFHLYLIPSDCSIRKAIDDEEKKFQFVRIHKPPPLTSLYMGSRYTVSGSENLEIIPEELELCYRSPREPQLFSEIYVGHLGSGIRLQLRDKKDGTVVWKALLKPGKTRATSPSSPDTSALLHFIDWYREELVARVTSVDPVLDKLHRHVLSEEQYEQVRAEATRPGQMRKLFSFSQSWDQTCKDRLYEALQETHPHLIMELWEKWGSKQGLLSPRS
;
A
#
# COMPACT_ATOMS: atom_id res chain seq x y z
N GLN A 1 35.67 -30.26 39.64
CA GLN A 1 34.33 -29.65 39.74
C GLN A 1 33.98 -28.95 38.44
N GLU A 2 34.82 -28.02 37.95
CA GLU A 2 34.57 -27.28 36.70
C GLU A 2 34.45 -28.14 35.43
N SER A 3 35.12 -29.29 35.32
CA SER A 3 34.94 -30.19 34.16
C SER A 3 33.65 -31.02 34.20
N ARG A 4 32.97 -31.10 35.35
CA ARG A 4 31.69 -31.81 35.52
C ARG A 4 30.48 -30.89 35.39
N ASP A 5 30.70 -29.58 35.51
CA ASP A 5 29.66 -28.58 35.33
C ASP A 5 29.49 -28.24 33.83
N GLN A 6 30.57 -28.33 33.03
CA GLN A 6 30.52 -28.14 31.57
C GLN A 6 29.84 -29.30 30.81
N GLU A 7 30.00 -30.56 31.26
CA GLU A 7 29.25 -31.71 30.73
C GLU A 7 27.77 -31.72 31.17
N ARG A 8 27.42 -30.98 32.23
CA ARG A 8 26.02 -30.82 32.69
C ARG A 8 25.27 -29.73 31.91
N GLU A 9 25.95 -28.66 31.50
CA GLU A 9 25.36 -27.63 30.63
C GLU A 9 25.17 -28.14 29.18
N GLU A 10 26.11 -28.90 28.61
CA GLU A 10 25.94 -29.50 27.28
C GLU A 10 24.86 -30.60 27.24
N SER A 11 24.58 -31.27 28.38
CA SER A 11 23.51 -32.28 28.47
C SER A 11 22.13 -31.73 28.80
N GLU A 12 22.01 -30.47 29.25
CA GLU A 12 20.71 -29.78 29.41
C GLU A 12 20.23 -29.12 28.12
N GLU A 13 21.11 -28.61 27.24
CA GLU A 13 20.72 -28.13 25.90
C GLU A 13 20.32 -29.26 24.94
N HIS A 14 20.84 -30.48 25.10
CA HIS A 14 20.40 -31.66 24.34
C HIS A 14 19.09 -32.28 24.85
N ARG A 15 18.62 -31.92 26.06
CA ARG A 15 17.36 -32.44 26.63
C ARG A 15 16.12 -31.65 26.20
N THR A 16 16.26 -30.39 25.82
CA THR A 16 15.15 -29.57 25.28
C THR A 16 14.80 -29.88 23.82
N VAL A 17 15.70 -30.51 23.06
CA VAL A 17 15.47 -30.93 21.66
C VAL A 17 15.03 -32.41 21.53
N THR A 18 15.27 -33.23 22.54
CA THR A 18 14.92 -34.68 22.52
C THR A 18 13.52 -35.00 23.06
N PHE A 19 12.94 -34.15 23.91
CA PHE A 19 11.59 -34.36 24.46
C PHE A 19 10.47 -34.41 23.39
N PRO A 20 10.43 -33.52 22.37
CA PRO A 20 9.44 -33.61 21.30
C PRO A 20 9.62 -34.85 20.42
N LEU A 21 10.87 -35.34 20.30
CA LEU A 21 11.24 -36.47 19.44
C LEU A 21 10.78 -37.81 20.04
N LEU A 22 10.93 -37.98 21.36
CA LEU A 22 10.41 -39.13 22.09
C LEU A 22 8.88 -39.17 22.13
N GLU A 23 8.22 -38.02 22.33
CA GLU A 23 6.75 -37.92 22.29
C GLU A 23 6.18 -38.24 20.90
N MET A 24 6.86 -37.80 19.82
CA MET A 24 6.49 -38.12 18.44
C MET A 24 6.69 -39.60 18.10
N ILE A 25 7.81 -40.20 18.54
CA ILE A 25 8.07 -41.63 18.38
C ILE A 25 7.03 -42.45 19.17
N GLU A 26 6.67 -42.04 20.38
CA GLU A 26 5.59 -42.66 21.15
C GLU A 26 4.22 -42.54 20.46
N ARG A 27 3.88 -41.38 19.88
CA ARG A 27 2.64 -41.21 19.09
C ARG A 27 2.62 -42.10 17.84
N PHE A 28 3.75 -42.21 17.14
CA PHE A 28 3.90 -43.09 15.97
C PHE A 28 3.78 -44.58 16.37
N GLN A 29 4.42 -44.99 17.46
CA GLN A 29 4.32 -46.35 18.00
C GLN A 29 2.92 -46.68 18.54
N ASN A 30 2.20 -45.71 19.11
CA ASN A 30 0.83 -45.88 19.56
C ASN A 30 -0.16 -46.01 18.39
N LYS A 31 0.01 -45.25 17.29
CA LYS A 31 -0.77 -45.43 16.04
C LYS A 31 -0.63 -46.84 15.44
N LYS A 32 0.57 -47.45 15.51
CA LYS A 32 0.80 -48.82 15.02
C LYS A 32 0.09 -49.92 15.85
N LYS A 33 -0.30 -49.64 17.10
CA LYS A 33 -0.99 -50.62 17.97
C LYS A 33 -2.49 -50.78 17.67
N GLU A 34 -3.11 -49.84 16.94
CA GLU A 34 -4.57 -49.82 16.74
C GLU A 34 -5.08 -50.35 15.40
N ASN A 35 -4.24 -50.78 14.44
CA ASN A 35 -4.77 -51.29 13.18
C ASN A 35 -3.90 -52.37 12.51
N PRO A 36 -4.03 -53.65 12.87
CA PRO A 36 -3.58 -54.75 12.05
C PRO A 36 -4.69 -55.10 11.05
N TYR A 37 -4.35 -55.21 9.76
CA TYR A 37 -5.19 -55.64 8.62
C TYR A 37 -6.02 -54.56 7.90
N SER A 38 -5.55 -54.11 6.73
CA SER A 38 -6.22 -54.40 5.45
C SER A 38 -5.43 -53.86 4.25
N THR A 39 -4.99 -54.77 3.39
CA THR A 39 -4.68 -54.52 1.98
C THR A 39 -5.99 -54.36 1.20
N HIS A 40 -6.16 -53.24 0.47
CA HIS A 40 -6.97 -53.01 -0.76
C HIS A 40 -7.79 -51.70 -0.78
N SER A 41 -7.85 -51.10 -1.99
CA SER A 41 -8.58 -49.91 -2.48
C SER A 41 -8.24 -48.53 -1.89
N TRP A 42 -7.54 -47.71 -2.69
CA TRP A 42 -7.26 -46.28 -2.47
C TRP A 42 -8.49 -45.39 -2.73
N GLU A 43 -9.66 -45.79 -2.24
CA GLU A 43 -10.87 -44.98 -2.30
C GLU A 43 -10.96 -44.13 -1.04
N ASN A 44 -10.70 -42.83 -1.16
CA ASN A 44 -11.24 -41.72 -0.36
C ASN A 44 -11.36 -41.85 1.19
N GLU A 45 -10.81 -42.83 1.87
CA GLU A 45 -10.89 -42.96 3.33
C GLU A 45 -9.53 -42.76 4.01
N ASP A 46 -8.41 -43.09 3.35
CA ASP A 46 -7.08 -42.99 3.98
C ASP A 46 -6.41 -41.61 3.92
N LEU A 47 -6.88 -40.69 3.06
CA LEU A 47 -6.36 -39.31 3.03
C LEU A 47 -6.73 -38.50 4.29
N TYR A 48 -7.64 -39.01 5.12
CA TYR A 48 -8.19 -38.29 6.26
C TYR A 48 -7.32 -38.43 7.51
N GLN A 49 -6.67 -39.57 7.79
CA GLN A 49 -6.00 -39.83 9.08
C GLN A 49 -4.67 -39.08 9.35
N ASN A 50 -4.12 -38.36 8.37
CA ASN A 50 -2.76 -37.82 8.40
C ASN A 50 -2.68 -36.30 8.07
N PHE A 51 -3.59 -35.51 8.62
CA PHE A 51 -3.48 -34.04 8.52
C PHE A 51 -2.24 -33.54 9.27
N THR A 52 -1.41 -32.74 8.59
CA THR A 52 -0.27 -32.03 9.17
C THR A 52 -0.61 -30.55 9.32
N GLN A 53 -0.31 -29.96 10.48
CA GLN A 53 -0.70 -28.59 10.79
C GLN A 53 -0.06 -27.57 9.84
N LEU A 54 -0.88 -26.63 9.35
CA LEU A 54 -0.46 -25.53 8.50
C LEU A 54 -0.27 -24.26 9.35
N LEU A 55 0.72 -23.45 8.99
CA LEU A 55 0.91 -22.12 9.56
C LEU A 55 -0.15 -21.16 9.00
N LEU A 56 -0.89 -20.52 9.91
CA LEU A 56 -1.95 -19.57 9.58
C LEU A 56 -1.57 -18.21 10.15
N LEU A 57 -1.61 -17.18 9.31
CA LEU A 57 -1.25 -15.82 9.67
C LEU A 57 -2.47 -14.91 9.52
N GLN A 58 -3.00 -14.44 10.65
CA GLN A 58 -4.07 -13.44 10.68
C GLN A 58 -3.49 -12.05 10.41
N ARG A 59 -4.18 -11.28 9.57
CA ARG A 59 -3.85 -9.88 9.30
C ARG A 59 -5.11 -9.00 9.36
N PRO A 60 -4.98 -7.70 9.66
CA PRO A 60 -6.10 -6.78 9.58
C PRO A 60 -6.62 -6.63 8.15
N HIS A 61 -5.73 -6.69 7.15
CA HIS A 61 -6.06 -6.63 5.72
C HIS A 61 -5.16 -7.58 4.90
N PRO A 62 -5.61 -8.09 3.75
CA PRO A 62 -4.78 -8.92 2.87
C PRO A 62 -3.73 -8.06 2.18
N ARG A 63 -2.51 -8.59 2.02
CA ARG A 63 -1.37 -7.87 1.43
C ARG A 63 -1.71 -7.36 0.03
N GLY A 64 -1.38 -6.09 -0.26
CA GLY A 64 -1.62 -5.46 -1.56
C GLY A 64 -3.05 -4.96 -1.79
N CYS A 65 -3.94 -4.99 -0.78
CA CYS A 65 -5.28 -4.39 -0.82
C CYS A 65 -5.44 -3.17 0.11
N GLU A 66 -4.33 -2.59 0.56
CA GLU A 66 -4.28 -1.43 1.48
C GLU A 66 -4.93 -0.16 0.89
N SER A 67 -5.13 -0.12 -0.44
CA SER A 67 -5.86 0.95 -1.14
C SER A 67 -7.37 0.71 -1.28
N LEU A 68 -7.88 -0.50 -1.01
CA LEU A 68 -9.28 -0.90 -1.25
C LEU A 68 -10.16 -0.84 0.01
N VAL A 69 -9.57 -0.80 1.20
CA VAL A 69 -10.30 -0.73 2.49
C VAL A 69 -9.76 0.48 3.26
N ARG A 70 -10.15 1.69 2.85
CA ARG A 70 -9.81 2.91 3.61
C ARG A 70 -11.08 3.56 4.16
N GLY A 71 -11.73 2.80 5.04
CA GLY A 71 -12.74 3.31 5.96
C GLY A 71 -12.40 2.82 7.37
N SER A 72 -11.96 3.74 8.22
CA SER A 72 -11.78 3.62 9.68
C SER A 72 -10.39 3.26 10.22
N TRP A 73 -10.01 4.05 11.24
CA TRP A 73 -8.95 3.91 12.27
C TRP A 73 -7.61 4.64 12.06
N HIS A 74 -7.33 5.57 12.98
CA HIS A 74 -6.04 6.22 13.26
C HIS A 74 -5.36 5.57 14.47
N HIS A 75 -4.02 5.60 14.49
CA HIS A 75 -3.04 5.17 15.52
C HIS A 75 -2.85 3.64 15.59
N ASP A 76 -1.67 3.04 15.38
CA ASP A 76 -0.31 3.36 15.86
C ASP A 76 0.79 2.85 14.89
N VAL A 77 1.99 3.47 14.89
CA VAL A 77 3.16 3.10 14.04
C VAL A 77 3.87 1.80 14.51
N ALA A 78 3.13 0.83 15.05
CA ALA A 78 3.72 -0.39 15.63
C ALA A 78 3.10 -1.75 15.21
N GLU A 79 1.95 -1.81 14.50
CA GLU A 79 1.23 -3.09 14.32
C GLU A 79 0.97 -3.50 12.86
N ASN A 80 2.01 -3.53 12.02
CA ASN A 80 1.94 -4.25 10.73
C ASN A 80 2.42 -5.72 10.83
N GLN A 81 2.63 -6.24 12.04
CA GLN A 81 2.97 -7.64 12.28
C GLN A 81 1.68 -8.47 12.35
N GLY A 82 1.44 -9.31 11.32
CA GLY A 82 0.38 -10.31 11.38
C GLY A 82 0.65 -11.30 12.52
N HIS A 83 -0.40 -11.88 13.09
CA HIS A 83 -0.29 -12.81 14.23
C HIS A 83 -0.54 -14.24 13.76
N LEU A 84 0.31 -15.18 14.21
CA LEU A 84 0.07 -16.60 13.96
C LEU A 84 -1.12 -17.07 14.80
N ILE A 85 -2.03 -17.77 14.15
CA ILE A 85 -3.24 -18.32 14.79
C ILE A 85 -3.32 -19.82 14.56
N GLU A 86 -4.04 -20.53 15.43
CA GLU A 86 -4.35 -21.94 15.21
C GLU A 86 -5.69 -22.13 14.48
N MET A 87 -5.93 -23.36 14.04
CA MET A 87 -7.21 -23.75 13.43
C MET A 87 -8.40 -23.49 14.34
N ARG A 88 -8.22 -23.53 15.67
CA ARG A 88 -9.27 -23.30 16.68
C ARG A 88 -9.64 -21.82 16.83
N ASP A 89 -8.76 -20.92 16.41
CA ASP A 89 -8.91 -19.47 16.61
C ASP A 89 -9.60 -18.80 15.42
N LEU A 90 -9.90 -19.53 14.33
CA LEU A 90 -10.49 -18.96 13.11
C LEU A 90 -11.75 -18.15 13.41
N PHE A 91 -12.62 -18.66 14.28
CA PHE A 91 -13.86 -18.01 14.72
C PHE A 91 -13.80 -17.41 16.13
N GLY A 92 -12.63 -17.41 16.79
CA GLY A 92 -12.48 -16.86 18.15
C GLY A 92 -12.49 -15.32 18.19
N PRO A 93 -12.71 -14.68 19.36
CA PRO A 93 -12.64 -13.22 19.51
C PRO A 93 -11.24 -12.70 19.14
N GLY A 94 -11.17 -11.66 18.30
CA GLY A 94 -9.88 -11.10 17.85
C GLY A 94 -9.21 -10.28 18.95
N LEU A 95 -7.87 -10.19 18.93
CA LEU A 95 -7.12 -9.27 19.80
C LEU A 95 -7.67 -7.83 19.63
N GLY A 96 -8.42 -7.36 20.64
CA GLY A 96 -9.02 -6.01 20.67
C GLY A 96 -10.47 -5.88 20.19
N ALA A 97 -11.14 -6.94 19.71
CA ALA A 97 -12.53 -6.89 19.26
C ALA A 97 -13.51 -7.53 20.27
N GLN A 98 -14.66 -6.87 20.52
CA GLN A 98 -15.73 -7.38 21.39
C GLN A 98 -16.64 -8.42 20.71
N ALA A 99 -16.51 -8.68 19.41
CA ALA A 99 -17.40 -9.56 18.62
C ALA A 99 -16.62 -10.59 17.76
N GLU A 100 -17.18 -11.79 17.65
CA GLU A 100 -16.65 -12.91 16.85
C GLU A 100 -16.85 -12.67 15.33
N PRO A 101 -15.87 -13.04 14.47
CA PRO A 101 -15.97 -12.82 13.03
C PRO A 101 -17.00 -13.78 12.40
N ARG A 102 -17.94 -13.23 11.62
CA ARG A 102 -18.91 -14.05 10.88
C ARG A 102 -18.44 -14.49 9.50
N VAL A 103 -17.34 -13.94 9.00
CA VAL A 103 -16.77 -14.28 7.70
C VAL A 103 -15.26 -14.45 7.87
N VAL A 104 -14.75 -15.63 7.55
CA VAL A 104 -13.32 -15.95 7.58
C VAL A 104 -12.88 -16.30 6.16
N ILE A 105 -11.84 -15.63 5.68
CA ILE A 105 -11.28 -15.87 4.34
C ILE A 105 -9.89 -16.49 4.48
N LEU A 106 -9.79 -17.76 4.09
CA LEU A 106 -8.55 -18.51 3.96
C LEU A 106 -7.96 -18.24 2.56
N HIS A 107 -6.89 -17.46 2.50
CA HIS A 107 -6.23 -17.14 1.23
C HIS A 107 -4.77 -17.60 1.19
N GLY A 108 -4.23 -17.80 -0.02
CA GLY A 108 -2.87 -18.27 -0.21
C GLY A 108 -2.60 -18.83 -1.61
N ALA A 109 -1.35 -19.18 -1.88
CA ALA A 109 -0.90 -19.73 -3.16
C ALA A 109 -1.63 -21.04 -3.53
N ALA A 110 -1.61 -21.40 -4.82
CA ALA A 110 -2.07 -22.72 -5.25
C ALA A 110 -1.22 -23.83 -4.61
N GLY A 111 -1.84 -24.90 -4.10
CA GLY A 111 -1.10 -26.02 -3.52
C GLY A 111 -0.70 -25.85 -2.06
N ILE A 112 -1.04 -24.72 -1.44
CA ILE A 112 -0.66 -24.41 -0.05
C ILE A 112 -1.47 -25.14 1.02
N GLY A 113 -2.56 -25.84 0.64
CA GLY A 113 -3.36 -26.65 1.57
C GLY A 113 -4.68 -26.04 2.05
N LYS A 114 -5.17 -24.94 1.47
CA LYS A 114 -6.44 -24.29 1.86
C LYS A 114 -7.65 -25.23 1.91
N SER A 115 -7.88 -25.98 0.83
CA SER A 115 -8.99 -26.94 0.74
C SER A 115 -8.84 -28.10 1.72
N THR A 116 -7.61 -28.52 2.00
CA THR A 116 -7.31 -29.53 3.03
C THR A 116 -7.64 -29.01 4.42
N LEU A 117 -7.31 -27.75 4.72
CA LEU A 117 -7.67 -27.09 5.97
C LEU A 117 -9.18 -26.96 6.13
N ALA A 118 -9.90 -26.54 5.09
CA ALA A 118 -11.36 -26.43 5.11
C ALA A 118 -12.06 -27.77 5.38
N ARG A 119 -11.58 -28.86 4.75
CA ARG A 119 -12.04 -30.23 5.05
C ARG A 119 -11.71 -30.66 6.48
N GLN A 120 -10.54 -30.30 6.99
CA GLN A 120 -10.16 -30.60 8.36
C GLN A 120 -11.03 -29.86 9.39
N VAL A 121 -11.41 -28.60 9.12
CA VAL A 121 -12.36 -27.86 9.97
C VAL A 121 -13.71 -28.59 10.04
N ARG A 122 -14.25 -29.02 8.90
CA ARG A 122 -15.49 -29.82 8.85
C ARG A 122 -15.35 -31.09 9.70
N ARG A 123 -14.28 -31.85 9.51
CA ARG A 123 -14.04 -33.12 10.21
C ARG A 123 -13.89 -32.93 11.71
N ALA A 124 -13.08 -31.96 12.14
CA ALA A 124 -12.86 -31.68 13.56
C ALA A 124 -14.18 -31.32 14.27
N TRP A 125 -15.12 -30.69 13.56
CA TRP A 125 -16.47 -30.46 14.07
C TRP A 125 -17.31 -31.75 14.12
N GLU A 126 -17.31 -32.57 13.08
CA GLU A 126 -18.00 -33.87 13.04
C GLU A 126 -17.52 -34.80 14.19
N GLU A 127 -16.21 -34.83 14.45
CA GLU A 127 -15.56 -35.59 15.54
C GLU A 127 -15.73 -34.94 16.93
N GLY A 128 -16.28 -33.73 16.99
CA GLY A 128 -16.54 -33.01 18.24
C GLY A 128 -15.32 -32.38 18.90
N GLN A 129 -14.22 -32.24 18.16
CA GLN A 129 -12.96 -31.66 18.63
C GLN A 129 -12.93 -30.13 18.57
N LEU A 130 -13.61 -29.53 17.58
CA LEU A 130 -13.65 -28.07 17.38
C LEU A 130 -15.08 -27.57 17.11
N TYR A 131 -15.39 -26.36 17.59
CA TYR A 131 -16.57 -25.58 17.25
C TYR A 131 -17.96 -26.19 17.56
N ARG A 132 -18.04 -27.26 18.36
CA ARG A 132 -19.32 -27.83 18.83
C ARG A 132 -20.15 -26.83 19.64
N ASP A 133 -19.49 -25.97 20.39
CA ASP A 133 -20.12 -24.93 21.20
C ASP A 133 -20.55 -23.71 20.37
N CYS A 134 -19.99 -23.56 19.16
CA CYS A 134 -20.22 -22.42 18.27
C CYS A 134 -21.23 -22.72 17.16
N PHE A 135 -21.23 -23.94 16.61
CA PHE A 135 -22.05 -24.31 15.46
C PHE A 135 -22.79 -25.63 15.67
N GLN A 136 -24.10 -25.60 15.45
CA GLN A 136 -24.97 -26.78 15.47
C GLN A 136 -24.95 -27.53 14.13
N HIS A 137 -24.68 -26.84 13.03
CA HIS A 137 -24.58 -27.43 11.70
C HIS A 137 -23.46 -26.78 10.89
N VAL A 138 -22.62 -27.62 10.27
CA VAL A 138 -21.57 -27.19 9.33
C VAL A 138 -21.84 -27.80 7.97
N PHE A 139 -22.00 -26.95 6.95
CA PHE A 139 -22.23 -27.37 5.57
C PHE A 139 -21.00 -27.06 4.72
N TYR A 140 -20.46 -28.09 4.06
CA TYR A 140 -19.30 -27.95 3.17
C TYR A 140 -19.72 -28.03 1.72
N PHE A 141 -19.26 -27.07 0.93
CA PHE A 141 -19.54 -26.99 -0.49
C PHE A 141 -18.27 -26.79 -1.31
N SER A 142 -18.11 -27.69 -2.27
CA SER A 142 -17.12 -27.60 -3.35
C SER A 142 -17.67 -26.66 -4.42
N CYS A 143 -17.10 -25.46 -4.55
CA CYS A 143 -17.57 -24.46 -5.52
C CYS A 143 -17.47 -24.96 -6.97
N ARG A 144 -16.49 -25.83 -7.26
CA ARG A 144 -16.39 -26.51 -8.56
C ARG A 144 -17.62 -27.38 -8.85
N GLU A 145 -18.11 -28.16 -7.88
CA GLU A 145 -19.28 -29.03 -8.05
C GLU A 145 -20.57 -28.23 -8.11
N LEU A 146 -20.68 -27.15 -7.33
CA LEU A 146 -21.82 -26.24 -7.37
C LEU A 146 -21.99 -25.62 -8.76
N ALA A 147 -20.90 -25.32 -9.46
CA ALA A 147 -20.94 -24.74 -10.80
C ALA A 147 -21.59 -25.65 -11.86
N GLN A 148 -21.74 -26.96 -11.60
CA GLN A 148 -22.45 -27.87 -12.52
C GLN A 148 -23.97 -27.66 -12.50
N ALA A 149 -24.53 -27.17 -11.38
CA ALA A 149 -25.96 -26.98 -11.26
C ALA A 149 -26.39 -25.65 -11.88
N LYS A 150 -27.37 -25.67 -12.78
CA LYS A 150 -27.90 -24.44 -13.40
C LYS A 150 -28.74 -23.62 -12.43
N LYS A 151 -29.57 -24.29 -11.62
CA LYS A 151 -30.43 -23.67 -10.62
C LYS A 151 -30.48 -24.55 -9.37
N LEU A 152 -30.46 -23.93 -8.20
CA LEU A 152 -30.62 -24.55 -6.88
C LEU A 152 -31.38 -23.59 -5.96
N SER A 153 -32.11 -24.13 -4.99
CA SER A 153 -32.61 -23.42 -3.81
C SER A 153 -31.68 -23.64 -2.61
N LEU A 154 -31.77 -22.79 -1.58
CA LEU A 154 -31.02 -22.97 -0.34
C LEU A 154 -31.40 -24.29 0.37
N ALA A 155 -32.68 -24.67 0.31
CA ALA A 155 -33.17 -25.96 0.81
C ALA A 155 -32.47 -27.16 0.14
N GLU A 156 -32.41 -27.18 -1.19
CA GLU A 156 -31.75 -28.23 -1.95
C GLU A 156 -30.23 -28.24 -1.69
N LEU A 157 -29.63 -27.07 -1.53
CA LEU A 157 -28.21 -26.93 -1.21
C LEU A 157 -27.87 -27.56 0.15
N ILE A 158 -28.62 -27.23 1.19
CA ILE A 158 -28.47 -27.79 2.55
C ILE A 158 -28.74 -29.30 2.57
N THR A 159 -29.79 -29.73 1.87
CA THR A 159 -30.15 -31.15 1.78
C THR A 159 -29.06 -31.96 1.06
N LYS A 160 -28.44 -31.39 0.02
CA LYS A 160 -27.34 -32.03 -0.71
C LYS A 160 -26.08 -32.19 0.15
N ALA A 161 -25.82 -31.28 1.08
CA ALA A 161 -24.70 -31.39 2.04
C ALA A 161 -25.00 -32.33 3.22
N SER A 162 -26.27 -32.49 3.59
CA SER A 162 -26.72 -33.30 4.73
C SER A 162 -26.96 -34.74 4.27
N GLY A 163 -25.90 -35.55 4.20
CA GLY A 163 -25.91 -36.89 3.61
C GLY A 163 -26.87 -37.93 4.21
N ALA A 164 -27.55 -37.69 5.33
CA ALA A 164 -28.58 -38.58 5.85
C ALA A 164 -29.50 -37.85 6.86
N SER A 165 -30.80 -37.77 6.52
CA SER A 165 -31.93 -37.32 7.36
C SER A 165 -31.76 -35.99 8.11
N PRO A 166 -32.04 -34.83 7.50
CA PRO A 166 -32.02 -33.56 8.21
C PRO A 166 -33.23 -33.45 9.16
N ALA A 167 -33.04 -32.81 10.31
CA ALA A 167 -34.12 -32.16 11.04
C ALA A 167 -34.93 -31.28 10.05
N PRO A 168 -36.22 -31.01 10.28
CA PRO A 168 -37.01 -30.18 9.38
C PRO A 168 -36.23 -28.91 9.00
N LEU A 169 -36.07 -28.62 7.71
CA LEU A 169 -35.30 -27.46 7.24
C LEU A 169 -35.72 -26.15 7.94
N GLY A 170 -36.99 -26.06 8.35
CA GLY A 170 -37.49 -24.96 9.18
C GLY A 170 -36.79 -24.82 10.52
N GLU A 171 -36.46 -25.92 11.21
CA GLU A 171 -35.74 -25.93 12.50
C GLU A 171 -34.27 -25.52 12.31
N ILE A 172 -33.60 -26.05 11.28
CA ILE A 172 -32.21 -25.70 10.96
C ILE A 172 -32.08 -24.21 10.65
N LEU A 173 -33.01 -23.67 9.85
CA LEU A 173 -33.02 -22.25 9.47
C LEU A 173 -33.57 -21.33 10.58
N SER A 174 -34.12 -21.87 11.67
CA SER A 174 -34.65 -21.07 12.79
C SER A 174 -33.56 -20.40 13.63
N CYS A 175 -32.34 -20.97 13.64
CA CYS A 175 -31.21 -20.43 14.40
C CYS A 175 -29.98 -20.20 13.48
N PRO A 176 -30.04 -19.21 12.57
CA PRO A 176 -29.00 -18.99 11.57
C PRO A 176 -27.61 -18.70 12.15
N GLU A 177 -27.51 -18.16 13.36
CA GLU A 177 -26.26 -17.84 14.06
C GLU A 177 -25.38 -19.06 14.38
N TYR A 178 -25.98 -20.25 14.48
CA TYR A 178 -25.26 -21.51 14.74
C TYR A 178 -24.96 -22.30 13.46
N LEU A 179 -25.13 -21.70 12.28
CA LEU A 179 -24.83 -22.31 10.99
C LEU A 179 -23.48 -21.85 10.47
N LEU A 180 -22.65 -22.79 10.01
CA LEU A 180 -21.41 -22.50 9.29
C LEU A 180 -21.48 -23.05 7.87
N PHE A 181 -21.23 -22.19 6.89
CA PHE A 181 -21.07 -22.57 5.49
C PHE A 181 -19.60 -22.48 5.07
N ILE A 182 -19.02 -23.60 4.66
CA ILE A 182 -17.67 -23.69 4.12
C ILE A 182 -17.76 -23.70 2.59
N LEU A 183 -17.26 -22.65 1.95
CA LEU A 183 -17.19 -22.48 0.51
C LEU A 183 -15.75 -22.69 0.03
N ASP A 184 -15.48 -23.89 -0.49
CA ASP A 184 -14.14 -24.27 -0.93
C ASP A 184 -13.93 -24.01 -2.42
N GLY A 185 -12.93 -23.17 -2.74
CA GLY A 185 -12.47 -22.91 -4.09
C GLY A 185 -13.35 -21.91 -4.84
N VAL A 186 -13.76 -20.81 -4.21
CA VAL A 186 -14.63 -19.80 -4.83
C VAL A 186 -14.01 -19.21 -6.11
N ASP A 187 -12.69 -19.23 -6.25
CA ASP A 187 -11.98 -18.75 -7.44
C ASP A 187 -11.97 -19.71 -8.64
N GLU A 188 -12.37 -20.97 -8.47
CA GLU A 188 -12.26 -21.97 -9.53
C GLU A 188 -13.25 -21.78 -10.68
N PRO A 189 -14.56 -21.67 -10.43
CA PRO A 189 -15.53 -21.39 -11.50
C PRO A 189 -15.59 -19.88 -11.83
N ARG A 190 -15.92 -19.58 -13.10
CA ARG A 190 -16.16 -18.21 -13.56
C ARG A 190 -17.53 -17.71 -13.12
N TRP A 191 -17.59 -17.11 -11.93
CA TRP A 191 -18.79 -16.40 -11.51
C TRP A 191 -18.95 -15.07 -12.25
N VAL A 192 -20.20 -14.69 -12.48
CA VAL A 192 -20.61 -13.31 -12.79
C VAL A 192 -21.45 -12.88 -11.59
N LEU A 193 -20.79 -12.34 -10.57
CA LEU A 193 -21.45 -11.76 -9.40
C LEU A 193 -21.65 -10.27 -9.73
N GLU A 194 -22.73 -9.91 -10.41
CA GLU A 194 -23.11 -8.50 -10.60
C GLU A 194 -23.40 -7.85 -9.24
N GLU A 195 -23.19 -6.54 -9.09
CA GLU A 195 -23.66 -5.78 -7.91
C GLU A 195 -25.19 -5.91 -7.85
N GLN A 196 -25.66 -6.80 -6.96
CA GLN A 196 -27.05 -7.24 -6.99
C GLN A 196 -27.95 -6.17 -6.37
N SER A 197 -28.97 -5.78 -7.13
CA SER A 197 -30.17 -5.10 -6.62
C SER A 197 -30.78 -5.90 -5.46
N ALA A 198 -31.28 -5.21 -4.43
CA ALA A 198 -31.90 -5.78 -3.23
C ALA A 198 -33.13 -6.70 -3.46
N ASP A 199 -33.55 -6.91 -4.71
CA ASP A 199 -34.78 -7.61 -5.08
C ASP A 199 -34.65 -9.13 -5.31
N PHE A 200 -33.44 -9.70 -5.27
CA PHE A 200 -33.25 -11.13 -5.54
C PHE A 200 -32.89 -11.93 -4.28
N CYS A 201 -33.79 -12.87 -3.96
CA CYS A 201 -33.74 -13.87 -2.88
C CYS A 201 -34.40 -13.47 -1.53
N LEU A 202 -35.74 -13.43 -1.51
CA LEU A 202 -36.53 -13.26 -0.28
C LEU A 202 -36.93 -14.59 0.40
N HIS A 203 -36.72 -15.77 -0.23
CA HIS A 203 -37.24 -17.04 0.30
C HIS A 203 -36.35 -18.27 -0.01
N TRP A 204 -35.97 -19.03 1.02
CA TRP A 204 -35.01 -20.17 1.01
C TRP A 204 -35.43 -21.38 0.14
N SER A 205 -36.71 -21.49 -0.21
CA SER A 205 -37.26 -22.59 -1.03
C SER A 205 -37.31 -22.31 -2.54
N ARG A 206 -37.00 -21.08 -2.97
CA ARG A 206 -37.09 -20.69 -4.39
C ARG A 206 -35.82 -21.10 -5.14
N GLN A 207 -35.96 -21.84 -6.24
CA GLN A 207 -34.83 -22.15 -7.12
C GLN A 207 -34.34 -20.91 -7.87
N GLN A 208 -33.03 -20.70 -7.86
CA GLN A 208 -32.36 -19.58 -8.53
C GLN A 208 -31.04 -20.03 -9.16
N PRO A 209 -30.48 -19.25 -10.11
CA PRO A 209 -29.14 -19.52 -10.61
C PRO A 209 -28.12 -19.58 -9.46
N VAL A 210 -27.20 -20.54 -9.51
CA VAL A 210 -26.26 -20.81 -8.41
C VAL A 210 -25.38 -19.59 -8.06
N HIS A 211 -24.96 -18.82 -9.06
CA HIS A 211 -24.20 -17.59 -8.83
C HIS A 211 -25.00 -16.52 -8.08
N ASN A 212 -26.33 -16.44 -8.27
CA ASN A 212 -27.18 -15.54 -7.50
C ASN A 212 -27.29 -16.00 -6.05
N LEU A 213 -27.53 -17.30 -5.83
CA LEU A 213 -27.62 -17.89 -4.49
C LEU A 213 -26.32 -17.68 -3.69
N LEU A 214 -25.17 -17.90 -4.32
CA LEU A 214 -23.87 -17.64 -3.70
C LEU A 214 -23.62 -16.15 -3.48
N GLY A 215 -23.98 -15.29 -4.43
CA GLY A 215 -23.90 -13.83 -4.27
C GLY A 215 -24.75 -13.33 -3.09
N SER A 216 -25.96 -13.86 -2.93
CA SER A 216 -26.85 -13.55 -1.80
C SER A 216 -26.29 -14.04 -0.46
N LEU A 217 -25.67 -15.23 -0.43
CA LEU A 217 -25.05 -15.79 0.78
C LEU A 217 -23.79 -15.00 1.18
N LEU A 218 -22.92 -14.69 0.21
CA LEU A 218 -21.72 -13.89 0.42
C LEU A 218 -22.05 -12.46 0.84
N GLY A 219 -23.02 -11.82 0.16
CA GLY A 219 -23.51 -10.49 0.47
C GLY A 219 -24.45 -10.43 1.68
N LYS A 220 -24.61 -11.53 2.43
CA LYS A 220 -25.43 -11.62 3.66
C LYS A 220 -26.89 -11.20 3.50
N THR A 221 -27.43 -11.19 2.28
CA THR A 221 -28.85 -10.89 2.04
C THR A 221 -29.74 -12.07 2.45
N ILE A 222 -29.22 -13.29 2.37
CA ILE A 222 -29.83 -14.51 2.90
C ILE A 222 -28.98 -15.05 4.06
N LEU A 223 -29.63 -15.38 5.19
CA LEU A 223 -28.97 -15.82 6.44
C LEU A 223 -27.86 -14.86 6.92
N PRO A 224 -28.18 -13.60 7.25
CA PRO A 224 -27.17 -12.60 7.67
C PRO A 224 -26.36 -13.04 8.92
N GLU A 225 -26.99 -13.81 9.80
CA GLU A 225 -26.38 -14.29 11.04
C GLU A 225 -25.47 -15.51 10.85
N ALA A 226 -25.54 -16.23 9.72
CA ALA A 226 -24.77 -17.45 9.50
C ALA A 226 -23.29 -17.17 9.24
N SER A 227 -22.41 -18.02 9.75
CA SER A 227 -20.97 -17.88 9.58
C SER A 227 -20.48 -18.46 8.24
N LEU A 228 -19.45 -17.85 7.65
CA LEU A 228 -18.87 -18.27 6.38
C LEU A 228 -17.37 -18.54 6.52
N LEU A 229 -16.90 -19.67 6.02
CA LEU A 229 -15.48 -19.97 5.80
C LEU A 229 -15.22 -20.09 4.31
N ILE A 230 -14.46 -19.16 3.74
CA ILE A 230 -14.24 -19.07 2.30
C ILE A 230 -12.78 -19.40 1.99
N THR A 231 -12.52 -20.35 1.09
CA THR A 231 -11.18 -20.57 0.55
C THR A 231 -11.05 -19.93 -0.83
N THR A 232 -9.94 -19.22 -1.05
CA THR A 232 -9.67 -18.59 -2.34
C THR A 232 -8.19 -18.39 -2.57
N ARG A 233 -7.77 -18.33 -3.84
CA ARG A 233 -6.41 -17.90 -4.17
C ARG A 233 -6.23 -16.43 -3.90
N THR A 234 -5.04 -16.05 -3.45
CA THR A 234 -4.72 -14.63 -3.25
C THR A 234 -4.98 -13.84 -4.53
N THR A 235 -4.66 -14.39 -5.72
CA THR A 235 -4.86 -13.74 -7.05
C THR A 235 -6.31 -13.39 -7.35
N ALA A 236 -7.27 -14.06 -6.72
CA ALA A 236 -8.69 -13.89 -6.96
C ALA A 236 -9.37 -12.99 -5.92
N LEU A 237 -8.64 -12.50 -4.90
CA LEU A 237 -9.20 -11.68 -3.81
C LEU A 237 -9.86 -10.40 -4.30
N GLN A 238 -9.31 -9.74 -5.31
CA GLN A 238 -9.87 -8.50 -5.87
C GLN A 238 -11.31 -8.66 -6.36
N LYS A 239 -11.72 -9.87 -6.74
CA LYS A 239 -13.09 -10.17 -7.20
C LYS A 239 -14.08 -10.40 -6.06
N LEU A 240 -13.58 -10.69 -4.85
CA LEU A 240 -14.39 -11.03 -3.67
C LEU A 240 -14.50 -9.89 -2.65
N ILE A 241 -13.53 -8.96 -2.63
CA ILE A 241 -13.46 -7.84 -1.69
C ILE A 241 -14.70 -6.91 -1.71
N PRO A 242 -15.29 -6.55 -2.86
CA PRO A 242 -16.42 -5.61 -2.88
C PRO A 242 -17.70 -6.12 -2.19
N SER A 243 -17.81 -7.43 -1.96
CA SER A 243 -19.07 -8.08 -1.58
C SER A 243 -19.15 -8.56 -0.13
N LEU A 244 -18.13 -8.32 0.70
CA LEU A 244 -18.01 -8.92 2.04
C LEU A 244 -17.91 -7.86 3.15
N GLU A 245 -18.87 -7.84 4.06
CA GLU A 245 -18.84 -7.00 5.26
C GLU A 245 -17.88 -7.57 6.31
N GLN A 246 -16.84 -6.82 6.66
CA GLN A 246 -15.88 -7.07 7.76
C GLN A 246 -15.32 -8.52 7.86
N PRO A 247 -14.68 -9.07 6.81
CA PRO A 247 -14.08 -10.39 6.88
C PRO A 247 -12.80 -10.44 7.73
N ARG A 248 -12.58 -11.56 8.42
CA ARG A 248 -11.28 -11.93 9.00
C ARG A 248 -10.39 -12.54 7.93
N TRP A 249 -9.23 -11.92 7.71
CA TRP A 249 -8.24 -12.36 6.72
C TRP A 249 -7.21 -13.30 7.34
N VAL A 250 -7.09 -14.50 6.77
CA VAL A 250 -6.14 -15.52 7.22
C VAL A 250 -5.33 -16.02 6.02
N GLU A 251 -4.04 -15.71 6.03
CA GLU A 251 -3.08 -16.18 5.04
C GLU A 251 -2.55 -17.56 5.43
N VAL A 252 -2.69 -18.54 4.54
CA VAL A 252 -2.11 -19.89 4.73
C VAL A 252 -0.67 -19.88 4.21
N LEU A 253 0.29 -20.17 5.08
CA LEU A 253 1.73 -20.09 4.77
C LEU A 253 2.37 -21.45 4.42
N GLY A 254 1.68 -22.56 4.64
CA GLY A 254 2.19 -23.91 4.38
C GLY A 254 2.72 -24.59 5.64
N PHE A 255 3.68 -25.51 5.49
CA PHE A 255 4.24 -26.27 6.62
C PHE A 255 5.33 -25.52 7.38
N SER A 256 5.28 -25.58 8.72
CA SER A 256 6.44 -25.26 9.56
C SER A 256 7.58 -26.25 9.31
N ASP A 257 8.78 -25.94 9.79
CA ASP A 257 9.93 -26.86 9.70
C ASP A 257 9.63 -28.20 10.39
N SER A 258 8.98 -28.18 11.55
CA SER A 258 8.50 -29.38 12.25
C SER A 258 7.36 -30.09 11.49
N GLY A 259 6.45 -29.34 10.87
CA GLY A 259 5.36 -29.87 10.06
C GLY A 259 5.87 -30.61 8.82
N ARG A 260 6.94 -30.14 8.17
CA ARG A 260 7.55 -30.89 7.05
C ARG A 260 8.02 -32.27 7.49
N LYS A 261 8.67 -32.34 8.65
CA LYS A 261 9.11 -33.61 9.24
C LYS A 261 7.92 -34.50 9.53
N GLU A 262 6.92 -34.00 10.25
CA GLU A 262 5.69 -34.73 10.55
C GLU A 262 5.02 -35.28 9.29
N TYR A 263 4.93 -34.47 8.23
CA TYR A 263 4.34 -34.90 6.96
C TYR A 263 5.06 -36.12 6.37
N PHE A 264 6.39 -36.12 6.34
CA PHE A 264 7.18 -37.23 5.81
C PHE A 264 6.97 -38.51 6.64
N TYR A 265 6.98 -38.40 7.96
CA TYR A 265 6.75 -39.54 8.85
C TYR A 265 5.32 -40.08 8.78
N ASN A 266 4.34 -39.21 8.51
CA ASN A 266 2.95 -39.62 8.29
C ASN A 266 2.71 -40.19 6.88
N TYR A 267 3.53 -39.83 5.90
CA TYR A 267 3.39 -40.26 4.50
C TYR A 267 3.91 -41.68 4.28
N PHE A 268 5.10 -41.99 4.81
CA PHE A 268 5.73 -43.31 4.66
C PHE A 268 5.21 -44.27 5.73
N THR A 269 4.94 -45.51 5.34
CA THR A 269 4.47 -46.55 6.28
C THR A 269 5.61 -47.08 7.16
N GLU A 270 6.83 -47.13 6.62
CA GLU A 270 8.02 -47.59 7.34
C GLU A 270 8.90 -46.41 7.78
N GLU A 271 9.26 -46.41 9.06
CA GLU A 271 10.06 -45.34 9.67
C GLU A 271 11.44 -45.20 9.01
N SER A 272 12.05 -46.31 8.59
CA SER A 272 13.33 -46.29 7.86
C SER A 272 13.23 -45.60 6.51
N GLU A 273 12.09 -45.69 5.82
CA GLU A 273 11.86 -45.00 4.55
C GLU A 273 11.67 -43.49 4.79
N ALA A 274 10.89 -43.14 5.81
CA ALA A 274 10.69 -41.75 6.23
C ALA A 274 12.02 -41.06 6.58
N ILE A 275 12.87 -41.71 7.39
CA ILE A 275 14.19 -41.18 7.78
C ILE A 275 15.08 -40.97 6.55
N ARG A 276 15.13 -41.95 5.64
CA ARG A 276 15.95 -41.86 4.41
C ARG A 276 15.46 -40.74 3.49
N ALA A 277 14.15 -40.65 3.26
CA ALA A 277 13.55 -39.62 2.43
C ALA A 277 13.76 -38.22 3.03
N PHE A 278 13.46 -38.06 4.32
CA PHE A 278 13.59 -36.78 5.01
C PHE A 278 15.04 -36.31 5.09
N GLY A 279 15.99 -37.19 5.42
CA GLY A 279 17.41 -36.84 5.49
C GLY A 279 17.96 -36.35 4.15
N LEU A 280 17.49 -36.92 3.03
CA LEU A 280 17.87 -36.45 1.70
C LEU A 280 17.30 -35.05 1.41
N VAL A 281 16.05 -34.78 1.79
CA VAL A 281 15.41 -33.47 1.60
C VAL A 281 16.03 -32.41 2.51
N GLU A 282 16.29 -32.73 3.78
CA GLU A 282 16.95 -31.84 4.75
C GLU A 282 18.36 -31.44 4.30
N SER A 283 19.09 -32.37 3.66
CA SER A 283 20.42 -32.08 3.09
C SER A 283 20.38 -31.19 1.84
N ASN A 284 19.23 -31.03 1.18
CA ASN A 284 19.05 -30.23 -0.03
C ASN A 284 18.19 -28.97 0.23
N ARG A 285 18.84 -27.83 0.49
CA ARG A 285 18.16 -26.57 0.86
C ARG A 285 17.09 -26.10 -0.15
N ALA A 286 17.29 -26.33 -1.44
CA ALA A 286 16.33 -25.92 -2.47
C ALA A 286 15.04 -26.74 -2.38
N VAL A 287 15.15 -28.07 -2.31
CA VAL A 287 13.99 -28.98 -2.18
C VAL A 287 13.33 -28.82 -0.81
N TRP A 288 14.13 -28.74 0.26
CA TRP A 288 13.67 -28.45 1.63
C TRP A 288 12.72 -27.25 1.67
N THR A 289 13.09 -26.16 1.01
CA THR A 289 12.26 -24.96 1.04
C THR A 289 11.02 -25.08 0.18
N LEU A 290 11.11 -25.77 -0.97
CA LEU A 290 9.92 -26.03 -1.78
C LEU A 290 8.89 -26.90 -1.04
N CYS A 291 9.34 -27.80 -0.15
CA CYS A 291 8.49 -28.59 0.75
C CYS A 291 7.76 -27.77 1.83
N LEU A 292 7.89 -26.44 1.85
CA LEU A 292 6.91 -25.56 2.50
C LEU A 292 5.51 -25.77 1.92
N LEU A 293 5.41 -26.01 0.61
CA LEU A 293 4.15 -26.26 -0.09
C LEU A 293 3.74 -27.73 0.09
N PRO A 294 2.58 -28.05 0.70
CA PRO A 294 2.11 -29.42 0.82
C PRO A 294 2.05 -30.17 -0.50
N PHE A 295 1.67 -29.49 -1.59
CA PHE A 295 1.69 -30.07 -2.94
C PHE A 295 3.09 -30.55 -3.37
N VAL A 296 4.15 -29.80 -3.04
CA VAL A 296 5.52 -30.18 -3.40
C VAL A 296 6.05 -31.27 -2.45
N SER A 297 5.74 -31.20 -1.16
CA SER A 297 6.06 -32.30 -0.22
C SER A 297 5.45 -33.62 -0.69
N TRP A 298 4.21 -33.60 -1.16
CA TRP A 298 3.58 -34.76 -1.78
C TRP A 298 4.33 -35.23 -3.02
N LEU A 299 4.69 -34.33 -3.96
CA LEU A 299 5.46 -34.69 -5.17
C LEU A 299 6.79 -35.38 -4.84
N VAL A 300 7.53 -34.81 -3.89
CA VAL A 300 8.84 -35.33 -3.46
C VAL A 300 8.68 -36.69 -2.78
N CYS A 301 7.72 -36.83 -1.87
CA CYS A 301 7.47 -38.11 -1.20
C CYS A 301 7.02 -39.19 -2.20
N SER A 302 6.15 -38.86 -3.15
CA SER A 302 5.70 -39.78 -4.20
C SER A 302 6.86 -40.26 -5.09
N SER A 303 7.71 -39.34 -5.57
CA SER A 303 8.86 -39.70 -6.40
C SER A 303 9.89 -40.53 -5.63
N LEU A 304 10.21 -40.15 -4.39
CA LEU A 304 11.14 -40.93 -3.56
C LEU A 304 10.60 -42.31 -3.23
N LYS A 305 9.32 -42.43 -2.89
CA LYS A 305 8.66 -43.72 -2.65
C LYS A 305 8.77 -44.62 -3.87
N GLN A 306 8.54 -44.07 -5.05
CA GLN A 306 8.66 -44.82 -6.29
C GLN A 306 10.10 -45.30 -6.56
N GLN A 307 11.12 -44.46 -6.34
CA GLN A 307 12.53 -44.86 -6.46
C GLN A 307 12.90 -45.97 -5.46
N MET A 308 12.38 -45.89 -4.23
CA MET A 308 12.55 -46.95 -3.22
C MET A 308 11.91 -48.27 -3.66
N GLU A 309 10.69 -48.22 -4.20
CA GLU A 309 9.98 -49.40 -4.72
C GLU A 309 10.67 -50.01 -5.95
N GLN A 310 11.34 -49.19 -6.76
CA GLN A 310 12.12 -49.61 -7.93
C GLN A 310 13.54 -50.10 -7.57
N GLY A 311 13.95 -49.96 -6.30
CA GLY A 311 15.28 -50.37 -5.82
C GLY A 311 16.42 -49.47 -6.32
N GLU A 312 16.10 -48.24 -6.74
CA GLU A 312 17.07 -47.27 -7.26
C GLU A 312 17.80 -46.51 -6.13
N GLU A 313 18.94 -45.91 -6.46
CA GLU A 313 19.64 -45.01 -5.54
C GLU A 313 18.88 -43.69 -5.42
N LEU A 314 18.54 -43.29 -4.19
CA LEU A 314 17.75 -42.09 -3.95
C LEU A 314 18.54 -40.84 -4.34
N THR A 315 18.10 -40.16 -5.40
CA THR A 315 18.77 -38.95 -5.88
C THR A 315 17.78 -37.79 -5.99
N LEU A 316 18.07 -36.72 -5.25
CA LEU A 316 17.36 -35.45 -5.35
C LEU A 316 18.33 -34.39 -5.89
N THR A 317 18.30 -34.17 -7.20
CA THR A 317 18.97 -32.99 -7.78
C THR A 317 18.13 -31.73 -7.47
N PRO A 318 18.74 -30.52 -7.41
CA PRO A 318 17.99 -29.28 -7.20
C PRO A 318 16.99 -29.09 -8.33
N ARG A 319 15.69 -29.15 -8.03
CA ARG A 319 14.61 -29.19 -9.02
C ARG A 319 13.56 -28.13 -8.71
N THR A 320 13.05 -27.48 -9.76
CA THR A 320 11.84 -26.64 -9.65
C THR A 320 10.61 -27.55 -9.56
N ALA A 321 9.47 -27.03 -9.07
CA ALA A 321 8.22 -27.79 -9.05
C ALA A 321 7.83 -28.33 -10.45
N THR A 322 8.16 -27.60 -11.52
CA THR A 322 7.95 -28.03 -12.90
C THR A 322 8.73 -29.30 -13.23
N VAL A 323 10.00 -29.38 -12.80
CA VAL A 323 10.84 -30.56 -13.05
C VAL A 323 10.40 -31.73 -12.18
N LEU A 324 9.95 -31.50 -10.95
CA LEU A 324 9.34 -32.55 -10.10
C LEU A 324 8.06 -33.11 -10.73
N CYS A 325 7.21 -32.27 -11.31
CA CYS A 325 6.04 -32.74 -12.06
C CYS A 325 6.43 -33.56 -13.29
N LEU A 326 7.44 -33.14 -14.06
CA LEU A 326 7.93 -33.88 -15.22
C LEU A 326 8.51 -35.25 -14.81
N GLN A 327 9.26 -35.29 -13.70
CA GLN A 327 9.84 -36.51 -13.15
C GLN A 327 8.75 -37.51 -12.73
N LEU A 328 7.71 -37.05 -12.03
CA LEU A 328 6.57 -37.90 -11.67
C LEU A 328 5.95 -38.56 -12.92
N LEU A 329 5.86 -37.82 -14.03
CA LEU A 329 5.33 -38.35 -15.28
C LEU A 329 6.27 -39.33 -15.98
N SER A 330 7.59 -39.08 -15.94
CA SER A 330 8.57 -39.98 -16.54
C SER A 330 8.74 -41.28 -15.77
N GLU A 331 8.66 -41.23 -14.44
CA GLU A 331 8.84 -42.40 -13.57
C GLU A 331 7.59 -43.29 -13.59
N ALA A 332 6.38 -42.71 -13.56
CA ALA A 332 5.13 -43.48 -13.46
C ALA A 332 4.68 -44.18 -14.74
N LEU A 333 5.26 -43.83 -15.91
CA LEU A 333 4.83 -44.37 -17.20
C LEU A 333 6.01 -45.06 -17.92
N PRO A 334 6.26 -46.37 -17.68
CA PRO A 334 7.41 -47.05 -18.27
C PRO A 334 7.28 -47.22 -19.80
N ALA A 335 8.28 -46.73 -20.52
CA ALA A 335 8.74 -47.15 -21.86
C ALA A 335 7.70 -47.43 -22.99
N GLN A 336 6.57 -46.72 -23.03
CA GLN A 336 5.71 -46.61 -24.22
C GLN A 336 5.73 -45.16 -24.73
N PRO A 337 5.38 -44.85 -26.00
CA PRO A 337 5.35 -43.46 -26.45
C PRO A 337 4.32 -42.66 -25.63
N LEU A 338 4.82 -41.89 -24.66
CA LEU A 338 4.05 -41.12 -23.69
C LEU A 338 3.41 -39.88 -24.33
N GLY A 339 4.07 -39.34 -25.35
CA GLY A 339 3.64 -38.11 -26.04
C GLY A 339 2.18 -38.13 -26.53
N PRO A 340 1.73 -39.16 -27.27
CA PRO A 340 0.33 -39.27 -27.71
C PRO A 340 -0.69 -39.33 -26.57
N ARG A 341 -0.38 -40.05 -25.47
CA ARG A 341 -1.29 -40.22 -24.31
C ARG A 341 -1.41 -38.93 -23.50
N LEU A 342 -0.28 -38.28 -23.22
CA LEU A 342 -0.23 -37.03 -22.47
C LEU A 342 -0.81 -35.86 -23.26
N ARG A 343 -0.79 -35.91 -24.60
CA ARG A 343 -1.35 -34.84 -25.43
C ARG A 343 -2.85 -34.66 -25.19
N GLY A 344 -3.61 -35.75 -25.09
CA GLY A 344 -5.04 -35.69 -24.78
C GLY A 344 -5.30 -34.99 -23.44
N LEU A 345 -4.52 -35.34 -22.42
CA LEU A 345 -4.62 -34.75 -21.08
C LEU A 345 -4.18 -33.27 -21.07
N CYS A 346 -3.11 -32.92 -21.78
CA CYS A 346 -2.65 -31.53 -21.96
C CYS A 346 -3.71 -30.67 -22.64
N SER A 347 -4.34 -31.18 -23.71
CA SER A 347 -5.41 -30.47 -24.41
C SER A 347 -6.66 -30.30 -23.54
N LEU A 348 -7.07 -31.35 -22.81
CA LEU A 348 -8.19 -31.28 -21.87
C LEU A 348 -7.94 -30.24 -20.77
N ALA A 349 -6.74 -30.26 -20.17
CA ALA A 349 -6.36 -29.32 -19.13
C ALA A 349 -6.38 -27.88 -19.62
N ALA A 350 -5.82 -27.65 -20.81
CA ALA A 350 -5.77 -26.34 -21.43
C ALA A 350 -7.18 -25.83 -21.79
N GLU A 351 -8.04 -26.67 -22.38
CA GLU A 351 -9.45 -26.34 -22.64
C GLU A 351 -10.18 -25.97 -21.36
N GLY A 352 -9.95 -26.72 -20.27
CA GLY A 352 -10.47 -26.40 -18.96
C GLY A 352 -10.00 -25.04 -18.44
N VAL A 353 -8.72 -24.69 -18.55
CA VAL A 353 -8.20 -23.37 -18.12
C VAL A 353 -8.80 -22.24 -18.96
N TRP A 354 -8.86 -22.37 -20.29
CA TRP A 354 -9.42 -21.34 -21.17
C TRP A 354 -10.92 -21.10 -20.95
N GLN A 355 -11.66 -22.14 -20.54
CA GLN A 355 -13.09 -22.04 -20.24
C GLN A 355 -13.38 -21.72 -18.76
N GLY A 356 -12.39 -21.83 -17.87
CA GLY A 356 -12.59 -21.68 -16.42
C GLY A 356 -13.37 -22.85 -15.82
N LYS A 357 -13.04 -24.07 -16.26
CA LYS A 357 -13.71 -25.34 -15.92
C LYS A 357 -12.70 -26.32 -15.33
N SER A 358 -13.04 -26.90 -14.17
CA SER A 358 -12.18 -27.86 -13.44
C SER A 358 -12.77 -29.27 -13.32
N LEU A 359 -14.04 -29.46 -13.69
CA LEU A 359 -14.73 -30.76 -13.72
C LEU A 359 -15.06 -31.15 -15.16
N PHE A 360 -14.83 -32.40 -15.52
CA PHE A 360 -14.95 -32.92 -16.87
C PHE A 360 -15.87 -34.14 -16.91
N SER A 361 -16.75 -34.20 -17.91
CA SER A 361 -17.61 -35.38 -18.10
C SER A 361 -16.83 -36.53 -18.76
N PRO A 362 -17.29 -37.79 -18.62
CA PRO A 362 -16.67 -38.92 -19.32
C PRO A 362 -16.60 -38.72 -20.83
N ASP A 363 -17.60 -38.04 -21.42
CA ASP A 363 -17.65 -37.77 -22.86
C ASP A 363 -16.61 -36.73 -23.30
N GLU A 364 -16.27 -35.77 -22.42
CA GLU A 364 -15.19 -34.82 -22.68
C GLU A 364 -13.83 -35.51 -22.65
N LEU A 365 -13.60 -36.42 -21.71
CA LEU A 365 -12.36 -37.22 -21.69
C LEU A 365 -12.22 -38.04 -22.98
N ARG A 366 -13.32 -38.64 -23.47
CA ARG A 366 -13.36 -39.36 -24.76
C ARG A 366 -13.11 -38.45 -25.96
N LYS A 367 -13.64 -37.22 -25.98
CA LYS A 367 -13.38 -36.20 -27.02
C LYS A 367 -11.87 -35.92 -27.15
N HIS A 368 -11.15 -35.94 -26.04
CA HIS A 368 -9.69 -35.76 -26.00
C HIS A 368 -8.89 -37.07 -26.19
N LYS A 369 -9.55 -38.16 -26.61
CA LYS A 369 -8.93 -39.47 -26.88
C LYS A 369 -8.27 -40.11 -25.65
N LEU A 370 -8.78 -39.83 -24.45
CA LEU A 370 -8.40 -40.52 -23.23
C LEU A 370 -9.29 -41.76 -23.09
N ASP A 371 -8.68 -42.95 -23.23
CA ASP A 371 -9.36 -44.22 -23.00
C ASP A 371 -9.36 -44.61 -21.50
N ASP A 372 -10.16 -45.61 -21.13
CA ASP A 372 -10.32 -46.03 -19.73
C ASP A 372 -8.99 -46.52 -19.10
N SER A 373 -8.06 -47.02 -19.92
CA SER A 373 -6.75 -47.47 -19.45
C SER A 373 -5.88 -46.30 -19.00
N ILE A 374 -5.84 -45.24 -19.81
CA ILE A 374 -5.09 -44.00 -19.55
C ILE A 374 -5.70 -43.27 -18.34
N ILE A 375 -7.03 -43.23 -18.26
CA ILE A 375 -7.76 -42.63 -17.14
C ILE A 375 -7.41 -43.37 -15.84
N SER A 376 -7.47 -44.70 -15.85
CA SER A 376 -7.09 -45.53 -14.69
C SER A 376 -5.66 -45.27 -14.23
N THR A 377 -4.71 -45.14 -15.16
CA THR A 377 -3.32 -44.79 -14.80
C THR A 377 -3.23 -43.43 -14.10
N PHE A 378 -3.87 -42.39 -14.62
CA PHE A 378 -3.82 -41.07 -13.98
C PHE A 378 -4.61 -40.98 -12.66
N LEU A 379 -5.62 -41.83 -12.47
CA LEU A 379 -6.28 -42.01 -11.18
C LEU A 379 -5.34 -42.68 -10.16
N GLN A 380 -4.64 -43.76 -10.56
CA GLN A 380 -3.66 -44.43 -9.70
C GLN A 380 -2.47 -43.54 -9.33
N MET A 381 -2.04 -42.68 -10.26
CA MET A 381 -0.99 -41.68 -10.02
C MET A 381 -1.44 -40.52 -9.11
N GLY A 382 -2.72 -40.41 -8.79
CA GLY A 382 -3.27 -39.28 -8.03
C GLY A 382 -3.26 -37.96 -8.79
N VAL A 383 -3.13 -37.98 -10.12
CA VAL A 383 -3.19 -36.79 -10.99
C VAL A 383 -4.64 -36.40 -11.26
N LEU A 384 -5.48 -37.39 -11.54
CA LEU A 384 -6.93 -37.25 -11.65
C LEU A 384 -7.61 -37.82 -10.42
N GLN A 385 -8.80 -37.31 -10.14
CA GLN A 385 -9.73 -37.85 -9.16
C GLN A 385 -11.12 -37.96 -9.78
N LYS A 386 -11.88 -38.97 -9.33
CA LYS A 386 -13.25 -39.23 -9.76
C LYS A 386 -14.23 -38.81 -8.66
N HIS A 387 -15.32 -38.19 -9.06
CA HIS A 387 -16.39 -37.73 -8.17
C HIS A 387 -17.63 -38.62 -8.35
N ASP A 388 -17.89 -39.50 -7.39
CA ASP A 388 -18.97 -40.50 -7.52
C ASP A 388 -20.37 -39.89 -7.48
N THR A 389 -20.56 -38.74 -6.82
CA THR A 389 -21.84 -38.01 -6.75
C THR A 389 -22.27 -37.38 -8.08
N SER A 390 -21.32 -37.08 -8.96
CA SER A 390 -21.55 -36.36 -10.22
C SER A 390 -21.10 -37.14 -11.47
N LEU A 391 -20.55 -38.35 -11.30
CA LEU A 391 -19.95 -39.17 -12.36
C LEU A 391 -18.96 -38.38 -13.23
N SER A 392 -18.24 -37.45 -12.61
CA SER A 392 -17.32 -36.53 -13.29
C SER A 392 -15.88 -36.69 -12.80
N TYR A 393 -14.94 -36.20 -13.60
CA TYR A 393 -13.51 -36.27 -13.32
C TYR A 393 -12.96 -34.86 -13.08
N SER A 394 -11.94 -34.73 -12.25
CA SER A 394 -11.17 -33.48 -12.14
C SER A 394 -9.70 -33.79 -11.92
N PHE A 395 -8.85 -32.80 -12.14
CA PHE A 395 -7.49 -32.87 -11.60
C PHE A 395 -7.56 -32.83 -10.07
N THR A 396 -6.79 -33.71 -9.42
CA THR A 396 -6.70 -33.79 -7.95
C THR A 396 -6.27 -32.45 -7.35
N HIS A 397 -5.37 -31.75 -8.05
CA HIS A 397 -4.96 -30.41 -7.70
C HIS A 397 -4.97 -29.49 -8.93
N LEU A 398 -5.42 -28.24 -8.77
CA LEU A 398 -5.49 -27.27 -9.87
C LEU A 398 -4.10 -26.96 -10.46
N CYS A 399 -3.03 -27.09 -9.67
CA CYS A 399 -1.65 -27.02 -10.17
C CYS A 399 -1.36 -28.05 -11.28
N PHE A 400 -1.94 -29.26 -11.22
CA PHE A 400 -1.77 -30.23 -12.29
C PHE A 400 -2.44 -29.76 -13.56
N GLN A 401 -3.68 -29.28 -13.47
CA GLN A 401 -4.40 -28.73 -14.62
C GLN A 401 -3.60 -27.57 -15.26
N GLU A 402 -3.05 -26.67 -14.45
CA GLU A 402 -2.25 -25.53 -14.91
C GLU A 402 -0.91 -25.97 -15.51
N PHE A 403 -0.28 -26.98 -14.94
CA PHE A 403 0.93 -27.59 -15.46
C PHE A 403 0.71 -28.26 -16.82
N PHE A 404 -0.33 -29.09 -16.97
CA PHE A 404 -0.67 -29.72 -18.24
C PHE A 404 -1.14 -28.72 -19.30
N ALA A 405 -1.84 -27.66 -18.89
CA ALA A 405 -2.17 -26.53 -19.77
C ALA A 405 -0.89 -25.84 -20.27
N ALA A 406 0.07 -25.59 -19.38
CA ALA A 406 1.37 -25.03 -19.75
C ALA A 406 2.15 -25.94 -20.70
N MET A 407 2.11 -27.26 -20.51
CA MET A 407 2.70 -28.23 -21.44
C MET A 407 2.07 -28.15 -22.83
N SER A 408 0.74 -28.05 -22.92
CA SER A 408 0.02 -27.81 -24.17
C SER A 408 0.50 -26.53 -24.86
N CYS A 409 0.61 -25.44 -24.09
CA CYS A 409 1.14 -24.15 -24.55
C CYS A 409 2.64 -24.21 -24.91
N ALA A 410 3.44 -25.12 -24.37
CA ALA A 410 4.86 -25.24 -24.74
C ALA A 410 5.05 -26.02 -26.05
N LEU A 411 4.25 -27.07 -26.25
CA LEU A 411 4.34 -27.98 -27.41
C LEU A 411 3.71 -27.41 -28.68
N GLY A 412 2.63 -26.64 -28.53
CA GLY A 412 1.85 -26.09 -29.65
C GLY A 412 1.01 -27.12 -30.41
N ASP A 413 -0.04 -26.64 -31.09
CA ASP A 413 -0.94 -27.51 -31.85
C ASP A 413 -0.19 -28.19 -33.01
N THR A 414 -0.44 -29.49 -33.19
CA THR A 414 0.21 -30.28 -34.25
C THR A 414 -0.36 -30.07 -35.66
N GLU A 415 -1.42 -29.27 -35.80
CA GLU A 415 -2.02 -28.94 -37.10
C GLU A 415 -1.46 -27.64 -37.72
N GLU A 416 -0.27 -27.22 -37.32
CA GLU A 416 0.41 -26.06 -37.90
C GLU A 416 1.08 -26.38 -39.26
N ARG A 417 0.27 -26.75 -40.26
CA ARG A 417 0.67 -26.72 -41.68
C ARG A 417 -0.27 -25.90 -42.58
N GLY A 418 -1.28 -25.23 -42.02
CA GLY A 418 -2.25 -24.43 -42.78
C GLY A 418 -2.11 -22.91 -42.60
N GLU A 419 -2.05 -22.21 -43.72
CA GLU A 419 -2.04 -20.75 -43.90
C GLU A 419 -3.38 -20.12 -43.50
N HIS A 420 -3.51 -19.52 -42.31
CA HIS A 420 -4.58 -18.55 -42.03
C HIS A 420 -4.11 -17.43 -41.08
N PRO A 421 -4.56 -16.17 -41.27
CA PRO A 421 -3.90 -14.98 -40.73
C PRO A 421 -4.45 -14.48 -39.37
N ASN A 422 -5.51 -15.08 -38.82
CA ASN A 422 -6.08 -14.69 -37.52
C ASN A 422 -5.67 -15.69 -36.43
N ARG A 423 -4.41 -15.64 -35.99
CA ARG A 423 -3.89 -16.51 -34.92
C ARG A 423 -3.78 -15.73 -33.61
N ILE A 424 -4.68 -16.00 -32.67
CA ILE A 424 -4.62 -15.48 -31.30
C ILE A 424 -3.39 -16.07 -30.59
N GLY A 425 -2.49 -15.22 -30.10
CA GLY A 425 -1.23 -15.59 -29.44
C GLY A 425 -1.45 -16.37 -28.14
N VAL A 426 -0.44 -17.10 -27.64
CA VAL A 426 -0.55 -17.83 -26.35
C VAL A 426 -0.83 -16.86 -25.21
N VAL A 427 -0.23 -15.67 -25.29
CA VAL A 427 -0.42 -14.57 -24.33
C VAL A 427 -1.88 -14.10 -24.32
N GLU A 428 -2.48 -13.86 -25.49
CA GLU A 428 -3.87 -13.41 -25.62
C GLU A 428 -4.87 -14.45 -25.07
N LYS A 429 -4.62 -15.75 -25.33
CA LYS A 429 -5.42 -16.84 -24.74
C LYS A 429 -5.32 -16.88 -23.22
N LEU A 430 -4.15 -16.56 -22.65
CA LEU A 430 -3.97 -16.50 -21.19
C LEU A 430 -4.63 -15.24 -20.60
N GLN A 431 -4.56 -14.10 -21.28
CA GLN A 431 -5.27 -12.86 -20.87
C GLN A 431 -6.78 -13.09 -20.82
N GLU A 432 -7.34 -13.70 -21.86
CA GLU A 432 -8.75 -14.08 -21.92
C GLU A 432 -9.09 -15.10 -20.83
N ALA A 433 -8.23 -16.09 -20.61
CA ALA A 433 -8.47 -17.15 -19.64
C ALA A 433 -8.58 -16.64 -18.19
N TYR A 434 -7.69 -15.72 -17.81
CA TYR A 434 -7.63 -15.18 -16.44
C TYR A 434 -8.43 -13.88 -16.27
N LYS A 435 -8.90 -13.27 -17.38
CA LYS A 435 -9.50 -11.92 -17.41
C LYS A 435 -8.60 -10.88 -16.74
N SER A 436 -7.30 -10.96 -17.03
CA SER A 436 -6.25 -10.19 -16.39
C SER A 436 -5.29 -9.68 -17.47
N GLN A 437 -4.83 -8.43 -17.32
CA GLN A 437 -3.84 -7.85 -18.24
C GLN A 437 -2.42 -8.37 -17.89
N ASP A 438 -2.15 -8.68 -16.62
CA ASP A 438 -0.94 -9.37 -16.16
C ASP A 438 -1.00 -10.89 -16.36
N VAL A 439 -0.39 -11.31 -17.46
CA VAL A 439 -0.22 -12.74 -17.79
C VAL A 439 0.89 -13.39 -16.96
N PHE A 440 1.81 -12.62 -16.36
CA PHE A 440 2.96 -13.15 -15.64
C PHE A 440 2.60 -13.59 -14.20
N GLY A 441 1.52 -13.05 -13.63
CA GLY A 441 0.91 -13.50 -12.39
C GLY A 441 0.17 -14.83 -12.49
N ALA A 442 -0.17 -15.29 -13.69
CA ALA A 442 -0.96 -16.51 -13.91
C ALA A 442 -0.15 -17.79 -13.58
N PRO A 443 -0.73 -18.76 -12.85
CA PRO A 443 -0.03 -20.00 -12.51
C PRO A 443 0.42 -20.83 -13.72
N THR A 444 -0.36 -20.84 -14.80
CA THR A 444 0.00 -21.53 -16.07
C THR A 444 1.27 -20.93 -16.68
N THR A 445 1.43 -19.61 -16.63
CA THR A 445 2.65 -18.91 -17.11
C THR A 445 3.89 -19.32 -16.32
N ARG A 446 3.75 -19.59 -15.00
CA ARG A 446 4.87 -20.06 -14.15
C ARG A 446 5.41 -21.41 -14.62
N PHE A 447 4.51 -22.37 -14.86
CA PHE A 447 4.91 -23.67 -15.38
C PHE A 447 5.47 -23.54 -16.80
N LEU A 448 4.88 -22.69 -17.65
CA LEU A 448 5.33 -22.47 -19.02
C LEU A 448 6.78 -21.96 -19.06
N PHE A 449 7.15 -20.99 -18.22
CA PHE A 449 8.54 -20.54 -18.09
C PHE A 449 9.47 -21.66 -17.63
N GLY A 450 9.07 -22.44 -16.63
CA GLY A 450 9.85 -23.58 -16.15
C GLY A 450 10.06 -24.65 -17.22
N LEU A 451 9.04 -24.93 -18.04
CA LEU A 451 9.09 -25.89 -19.15
C LEU A 451 10.00 -25.43 -20.30
N LEU A 452 10.16 -24.11 -20.48
CA LEU A 452 11.04 -23.49 -21.47
C LEU A 452 12.51 -23.36 -20.98
N SER A 453 12.83 -23.90 -19.80
CA SER A 453 14.21 -24.03 -19.32
C SER A 453 14.98 -25.13 -20.08
N GLU A 454 16.32 -25.10 -20.04
CA GLU A 454 17.13 -26.14 -20.69
C GLU A 454 16.87 -27.53 -20.12
N GLN A 455 16.82 -27.65 -18.79
CA GLN A 455 16.65 -28.95 -18.11
C GLN A 455 15.26 -29.53 -18.40
N ALA A 456 14.19 -28.75 -18.18
CA ALA A 456 12.83 -29.21 -18.46
C ALA A 456 12.60 -29.47 -19.95
N GLY A 457 13.26 -28.70 -20.83
CA GLY A 457 13.20 -28.90 -22.27
C GLY A 457 13.76 -30.25 -22.72
N ARG A 458 14.82 -30.77 -22.06
CA ARG A 458 15.38 -32.11 -22.32
C ARG A 458 14.41 -33.21 -21.87
N GLU A 459 13.83 -33.07 -20.68
CA GLU A 459 12.82 -34.03 -20.20
C GLU A 459 11.56 -34.02 -21.08
N MET A 460 11.11 -32.84 -21.51
CA MET A 460 10.01 -32.72 -22.48
C MET A 460 10.33 -33.38 -23.82
N GLU A 461 11.57 -33.26 -24.29
CA GLU A 461 12.03 -33.92 -25.51
C GLU A 461 12.04 -35.45 -25.35
N ASN A 462 12.41 -35.98 -24.18
CA ASN A 462 12.31 -37.40 -23.89
C ASN A 462 10.85 -37.89 -23.91
N ILE A 463 9.91 -37.11 -23.37
CA ILE A 463 8.49 -37.51 -23.24
C ILE A 463 7.74 -37.41 -24.58
N PHE A 464 7.96 -36.33 -25.35
CA PHE A 464 7.19 -36.04 -26.58
C PHE A 464 7.98 -36.26 -27.88
N SER A 465 9.26 -36.63 -27.80
CA SER A 465 10.20 -36.66 -28.94
C SER A 465 10.26 -35.33 -29.71
N ARG A 466 9.97 -34.23 -29.01
CA ARG A 466 9.89 -32.87 -29.57
C ARG A 466 10.29 -31.86 -28.51
N ARG A 467 11.28 -31.02 -28.83
CA ARG A 467 11.69 -29.92 -27.98
C ARG A 467 10.68 -28.75 -28.02
N PRO A 468 10.43 -28.05 -26.91
CA PRO A 468 9.65 -26.82 -26.90
C PRO A 468 10.22 -25.79 -27.89
N ARG A 469 9.35 -25.03 -28.55
CA ARG A 469 9.80 -24.06 -29.55
C ARG A 469 10.46 -22.84 -28.88
N PRO A 470 11.71 -22.47 -29.24
CA PRO A 470 12.39 -21.31 -28.66
C PRO A 470 11.69 -19.98 -29.01
N GLU A 471 10.94 -19.94 -30.10
CA GLU A 471 10.12 -18.78 -30.51
C GLU A 471 9.06 -18.41 -29.48
N ARG A 472 8.45 -19.39 -28.78
CA ARG A 472 7.44 -19.13 -27.73
C ARG A 472 8.04 -18.41 -26.53
N ARG A 473 9.31 -18.68 -26.21
CA ARG A 473 10.04 -17.93 -25.17
C ARG A 473 10.24 -16.48 -25.59
N ARG A 474 10.52 -16.23 -26.87
CA ARG A 474 10.66 -14.87 -27.42
C ARG A 474 9.31 -14.13 -27.43
N GLU A 475 8.23 -14.78 -27.84
CA GLU A 475 6.86 -14.25 -27.79
C GLU A 475 6.49 -13.82 -26.37
N LEU A 476 6.72 -14.67 -25.36
CA LEU A 476 6.47 -14.33 -23.95
C LEU A 476 7.32 -13.15 -23.46
N LEU A 477 8.58 -13.05 -23.90
CA LEU A 477 9.49 -11.96 -23.51
C LEU A 477 9.16 -10.63 -24.23
N GLN A 478 8.65 -10.68 -25.47
CA GLN A 478 8.26 -9.49 -26.24
C GLN A 478 7.00 -8.81 -25.71
N HIS A 479 6.12 -9.57 -25.05
CA HIS A 479 4.92 -9.05 -24.38
C HIS A 479 5.16 -8.73 -22.89
N SER A 480 6.42 -8.69 -22.45
CA SER A 480 6.80 -8.20 -21.12
C SER A 480 6.64 -6.67 -21.06
N PRO A 481 6.12 -6.09 -19.97
CA PRO A 481 5.85 -4.65 -19.86
C PRO A 481 7.09 -3.74 -20.00
N ASN A 482 8.31 -4.29 -20.04
CA ASN A 482 9.56 -3.55 -20.24
C ASN A 482 10.21 -3.90 -21.59
N ASN A 483 10.27 -2.93 -22.50
CA ASN A 483 10.84 -3.07 -23.85
C ASN A 483 12.39 -3.03 -23.87
N ASP A 484 13.05 -3.10 -22.71
CA ASP A 484 14.50 -3.23 -22.61
C ASP A 484 14.90 -4.70 -22.45
N SER A 485 15.35 -5.30 -23.55
CA SER A 485 15.80 -6.69 -23.69
C SER A 485 16.93 -7.18 -22.75
N ARG A 486 17.32 -6.42 -21.71
CA ARG A 486 18.45 -6.70 -20.81
C ARG A 486 18.10 -6.76 -19.32
N VAL A 487 16.93 -6.28 -18.89
CA VAL A 487 16.52 -6.24 -17.48
C VAL A 487 15.20 -6.98 -17.32
N LEU A 488 15.21 -8.13 -16.63
CA LEU A 488 13.97 -8.70 -16.09
C LEU A 488 13.67 -7.92 -14.82
N SER A 489 12.94 -6.82 -14.94
CA SER A 489 12.42 -6.17 -13.76
C SER A 489 11.34 -7.07 -13.18
N GLY A 490 11.49 -7.42 -11.91
CA GLY A 490 10.33 -7.78 -11.11
C GLY A 490 9.62 -6.53 -10.63
N THR A 491 9.33 -5.58 -11.52
CA THR A 491 8.48 -4.45 -11.16
C THR A 491 7.09 -5.01 -10.91
N MET A 492 6.65 -4.98 -9.65
CA MET A 492 5.24 -4.73 -9.38
C MET A 492 4.95 -3.37 -9.99
N VAL A 493 4.38 -3.35 -11.19
CA VAL A 493 3.81 -2.14 -11.76
C VAL A 493 2.69 -1.77 -10.80
N ALA A 494 2.88 -0.70 -10.03
CA ALA A 494 1.74 0.01 -9.49
C ALA A 494 1.08 0.64 -10.71
N ASP A 495 0.18 -0.07 -11.37
CA ASP A 495 -0.91 0.58 -12.05
C ASP A 495 -2.11 0.30 -11.16
N GLY A 496 -3.12 1.15 -11.17
CA GLY A 496 -4.31 1.01 -10.32
C GLY A 496 -5.17 -0.24 -10.61
N ARG A 497 -4.61 -1.28 -11.23
CA ARG A 497 -5.18 -2.61 -11.39
C ARG A 497 -4.03 -3.63 -11.29
N GLU A 498 -4.28 -4.68 -10.50
CA GLU A 498 -3.43 -5.88 -10.33
C GLU A 498 -2.28 -5.76 -9.31
N ALA A 499 -2.63 -5.94 -8.03
CA ALA A 499 -1.67 -6.36 -7.01
C ALA A 499 -1.31 -7.82 -7.27
N VAL A 500 -0.14 -8.07 -7.86
CA VAL A 500 0.33 -9.43 -8.16
C VAL A 500 1.25 -9.91 -7.04
N HIS A 501 0.85 -11.06 -6.51
CA HIS A 501 1.26 -11.63 -5.23
C HIS A 501 2.73 -11.95 -5.06
N ILE A 502 3.08 -12.07 -3.77
CA ILE A 502 4.11 -12.94 -3.20
C ILE A 502 4.46 -14.05 -4.18
N ARG A 503 5.64 -13.92 -4.77
CA ARG A 503 6.17 -14.91 -5.72
C ARG A 503 6.40 -16.21 -4.96
N PRO A 504 5.76 -17.34 -5.33
CA PRO A 504 6.15 -18.64 -4.79
C PRO A 504 7.63 -18.89 -5.10
N HIS A 505 8.33 -19.60 -4.21
CA HIS A 505 9.74 -19.99 -4.32
C HIS A 505 10.18 -20.49 -5.72
N THR A 506 9.26 -21.03 -6.53
CA THR A 506 9.50 -21.47 -7.91
C THR A 506 9.80 -20.35 -8.92
N GLN A 507 9.31 -19.12 -8.68
CA GLN A 507 9.56 -17.97 -9.56
C GLN A 507 10.95 -17.35 -9.33
N ILE A 508 11.46 -17.29 -8.10
CA ILE A 508 12.78 -16.69 -7.80
C ILE A 508 13.89 -17.48 -8.51
N THR A 509 13.92 -18.81 -8.34
CA THR A 509 14.90 -19.69 -9.00
C THR A 509 14.83 -19.62 -10.53
N SER A 510 13.62 -19.55 -11.09
CA SER A 510 13.43 -19.49 -12.53
C SER A 510 13.85 -18.12 -13.08
N LEU A 511 13.50 -17.01 -12.41
CA LEU A 511 13.86 -15.65 -12.83
C LEU A 511 15.37 -15.36 -12.72
N LEU A 512 16.04 -15.86 -11.68
CA LEU A 512 17.48 -15.70 -11.46
C LEU A 512 18.34 -16.37 -12.56
N SER A 513 17.80 -17.38 -13.25
CA SER A 513 18.47 -18.07 -14.35
C SER A 513 18.33 -17.38 -15.72
N LEU A 514 17.55 -16.29 -15.81
CA LEU A 514 17.06 -15.74 -17.08
C LEU A 514 17.64 -14.38 -17.46
N SER A 515 18.24 -13.62 -16.53
CA SER A 515 18.85 -12.31 -16.80
C SER A 515 20.12 -12.04 -15.99
N PRO A 516 21.04 -11.18 -16.51
CA PRO A 516 22.19 -10.71 -15.76
C PRO A 516 21.85 -9.61 -14.74
N SER A 517 20.68 -8.99 -14.84
CA SER A 517 20.21 -7.98 -13.89
C SER A 517 18.79 -8.30 -13.42
N LEU A 518 18.55 -8.20 -12.12
CA LEU A 518 17.28 -8.48 -11.47
C LEU A 518 16.95 -7.41 -10.42
N SER A 519 15.73 -6.89 -10.44
CA SER A 519 15.24 -5.92 -9.45
C SER A 519 13.97 -6.43 -8.78
N PHE A 520 13.98 -6.45 -7.45
CA PHE A 520 12.90 -6.77 -6.52
C PHE A 520 12.72 -5.59 -5.58
N THR A 521 11.93 -4.59 -5.96
CA THR A 521 11.67 -3.43 -5.10
C THR A 521 10.28 -3.49 -4.49
N ARG A 522 10.15 -3.19 -3.19
CA ARG A 522 8.88 -3.15 -2.43
C ARG A 522 8.06 -4.46 -2.43
N ALA A 523 8.72 -5.61 -2.39
CA ALA A 523 8.12 -6.93 -2.19
C ALA A 523 8.25 -7.41 -0.73
N PRO A 524 7.17 -7.84 -0.05
CA PRO A 524 7.29 -8.39 1.30
C PRO A 524 7.83 -9.81 1.26
N VAL A 525 9.15 -9.95 1.41
CA VAL A 525 9.89 -11.23 1.42
C VAL A 525 10.03 -11.73 2.87
N THR A 526 9.70 -13.00 3.12
CA THR A 526 9.90 -13.62 4.46
C THR A 526 11.34 -14.10 4.66
N ASP A 527 11.78 -14.32 5.89
CA ASP A 527 13.12 -14.90 6.18
C ASP A 527 13.38 -16.22 5.44
N ALA A 528 12.36 -17.08 5.31
CA ALA A 528 12.44 -18.31 4.52
C ALA A 528 12.61 -18.04 3.02
N SER A 529 11.98 -16.98 2.51
CA SER A 529 12.15 -16.53 1.13
C SER A 529 13.54 -15.93 0.88
N TRP A 530 14.15 -15.30 1.90
CA TRP A 530 15.53 -14.82 1.83
C TRP A 530 16.56 -15.94 1.79
N LEU A 531 16.39 -17.00 2.58
CA LEU A 531 17.25 -18.19 2.52
C LEU A 531 17.24 -18.82 1.11
N VAL A 532 16.09 -18.81 0.43
CA VAL A 532 15.98 -19.30 -0.95
C VAL A 532 16.67 -18.40 -1.93
N LEU A 533 16.42 -17.09 -1.88
CA LEU A 533 17.09 -16.12 -2.74
C LEU A 533 18.62 -16.24 -2.59
N CYS A 534 19.11 -16.37 -1.36
CA CYS A 534 20.53 -16.57 -1.05
C CYS A 534 21.06 -17.90 -1.64
N SER A 535 20.36 -19.03 -1.41
CA SER A 535 20.77 -20.33 -1.98
C SER A 535 20.78 -20.35 -3.52
N THR A 536 19.89 -19.60 -4.16
CA THR A 536 19.76 -19.55 -5.62
C THR A 536 20.73 -18.57 -6.27
N LEU A 537 21.18 -17.54 -5.56
CA LEU A 537 22.27 -16.66 -5.96
C LEU A 537 23.62 -17.40 -6.09
N GLU A 538 23.83 -18.44 -5.28
CA GLU A 538 25.05 -19.27 -5.34
C GLU A 538 25.11 -20.16 -6.59
N ASP A 539 23.96 -20.54 -7.11
CA ASP A 539 23.82 -21.40 -8.29
C ASP A 539 23.59 -20.57 -9.59
N SER A 540 23.21 -19.30 -9.47
CA SER A 540 22.98 -18.40 -10.61
C SER A 540 24.30 -17.86 -11.16
N GLY A 541 24.98 -18.65 -11.99
CA GLY A 541 26.23 -18.23 -12.66
C GLY A 541 26.09 -17.04 -13.62
N SER A 542 24.88 -16.51 -13.83
CA SER A 542 24.59 -15.43 -14.78
C SER A 542 24.25 -14.08 -14.17
N LEU A 543 23.89 -14.00 -12.88
CA LEU A 543 23.39 -12.76 -12.27
C LEU A 543 24.54 -11.85 -11.80
N LYS A 544 24.57 -10.62 -12.32
CA LYS A 544 25.55 -9.58 -12.02
C LYS A 544 24.97 -8.40 -11.23
N GLU A 545 23.69 -8.09 -11.40
CA GLU A 545 23.06 -6.96 -10.72
C GLU A 545 21.81 -7.39 -9.96
N LEU A 546 21.71 -7.01 -8.69
CA LEU A 546 20.57 -7.27 -7.82
C LEU A 546 20.14 -5.98 -7.11
N ASP A 547 18.88 -5.61 -7.28
CA ASP A 547 18.29 -4.47 -6.59
C ASP A 547 17.17 -4.95 -5.67
N LEU A 548 17.32 -4.74 -4.36
CA LEU A 548 16.36 -5.10 -3.32
C LEU A 548 15.76 -3.87 -2.62
N SER A 549 15.83 -2.70 -3.25
CA SER A 549 15.45 -1.43 -2.61
C SER A 549 13.97 -1.36 -2.19
N GLY A 550 13.69 -0.77 -1.03
CA GLY A 550 12.33 -0.62 -0.50
C GLY A 550 11.75 -1.87 0.16
N ASN A 551 12.57 -2.90 0.42
CA ASN A 551 12.18 -4.09 1.18
C ASN A 551 12.68 -3.99 2.62
N SER A 552 11.81 -4.19 3.61
CA SER A 552 12.26 -4.27 5.01
C SER A 552 13.03 -5.58 5.24
N LEU A 553 14.35 -5.46 5.46
CA LEU A 553 15.24 -6.60 5.69
C LEU A 553 15.43 -6.83 7.19
N SER A 554 15.14 -8.05 7.65
CA SER A 554 15.49 -8.49 9.00
C SER A 554 17.00 -8.71 9.13
N ARG A 555 17.52 -8.76 10.36
CA ARG A 555 18.95 -9.02 10.61
C ARG A 555 19.39 -10.40 10.10
N SER A 556 18.55 -11.41 10.27
CA SER A 556 18.74 -12.77 9.74
C SER A 556 18.83 -12.78 8.22
N ALA A 557 17.98 -11.99 7.55
CA ALA A 557 18.01 -11.84 6.10
C ALA A 557 19.31 -11.16 5.61
N VAL A 558 19.73 -10.07 6.26
CA VAL A 558 20.98 -9.38 5.93
C VAL A 558 22.17 -10.30 6.14
N HIS A 559 22.21 -11.04 7.26
CA HIS A 559 23.29 -11.98 7.55
C HIS A 559 23.35 -13.11 6.49
N SER A 560 22.21 -13.67 6.10
CA SER A 560 22.13 -14.70 5.05
C SER A 560 22.61 -14.17 3.69
N LEU A 561 22.21 -12.94 3.34
CA LEU A 561 22.65 -12.29 2.12
C LEU A 561 24.17 -12.05 2.15
N CYS A 562 24.71 -11.60 3.28
CA CYS A 562 26.13 -11.36 3.47
C CYS A 562 26.96 -12.65 3.38
N ASP A 563 26.48 -13.74 3.99
CA ASP A 563 27.13 -15.05 3.90
C ASP A 563 27.21 -15.52 2.43
N THR A 564 26.13 -15.41 1.68
CA THR A 564 26.10 -15.77 0.26
C THR A 564 27.03 -14.90 -0.60
N LEU A 565 27.05 -13.58 -0.39
CA LEU A 565 27.92 -12.65 -1.14
C LEU A 565 29.42 -12.88 -0.89
N SER A 566 29.76 -13.49 0.26
CA SER A 566 31.12 -13.84 0.64
C SER A 566 31.60 -15.16 0.03
N ARG A 567 30.71 -15.94 -0.60
CA ARG A 567 31.06 -17.22 -1.20
C ARG A 567 31.74 -17.06 -2.57
N PRO A 568 32.75 -17.87 -2.92
CA PRO A 568 33.48 -17.77 -4.19
C PRO A 568 32.64 -17.98 -5.45
N ARG A 569 31.46 -18.60 -5.33
CA ARG A 569 30.54 -18.90 -6.42
C ARG A 569 29.57 -17.76 -6.73
N CYS A 570 29.53 -16.72 -5.89
CA CYS A 570 28.72 -15.54 -6.16
C CYS A 570 29.45 -14.64 -7.16
N HIS A 571 28.75 -14.24 -8.22
CA HIS A 571 29.27 -13.38 -9.29
C HIS A 571 28.59 -12.01 -9.35
N LEU A 572 27.93 -11.62 -8.25
CA LEU A 572 27.21 -10.36 -8.18
C LEU A 572 28.20 -9.18 -8.16
N GLU A 573 28.00 -8.24 -9.07
CA GLU A 573 28.81 -7.03 -9.26
C GLU A 573 28.12 -5.81 -8.61
N THR A 574 26.78 -5.72 -8.70
CA THR A 574 25.99 -4.59 -8.20
C THR A 574 24.91 -5.03 -7.22
N LEU A 575 24.86 -4.41 -6.04
CA LEU A 575 23.82 -4.61 -5.03
C LEU A 575 23.21 -3.27 -4.59
N ARG A 576 21.87 -3.13 -4.70
CA ARG A 576 21.14 -1.95 -4.20
C ARG A 576 20.21 -2.32 -3.05
N LEU A 577 20.38 -1.67 -1.92
CA LEU A 577 19.60 -1.86 -0.67
C LEU A 577 19.02 -0.52 -0.18
N VAL A 578 18.48 0.29 -1.09
CA VAL A 578 17.99 1.64 -0.75
C VAL A 578 16.68 1.53 0.03
N SER A 579 16.53 2.22 1.16
CA SER A 579 15.30 2.19 1.98
C SER A 579 14.90 0.78 2.45
N CYS A 580 15.86 0.01 2.96
CA CYS A 580 15.64 -1.35 3.42
C CYS A 580 15.48 -1.52 4.94
N GLY A 581 15.46 -0.40 5.69
CA GLY A 581 15.36 -0.40 7.15
C GLY A 581 16.64 -0.89 7.84
N LEU A 582 17.79 -0.78 7.17
CA LEU A 582 19.07 -1.18 7.73
C LEU A 582 19.51 -0.20 8.83
N THR A 583 20.15 -0.74 9.87
CA THR A 583 20.70 0.03 11.00
C THR A 583 22.19 -0.22 11.16
N SER A 584 22.85 0.56 12.02
CA SER A 584 24.27 0.37 12.41
C SER A 584 24.63 -1.08 12.76
N SER A 585 23.66 -1.82 13.31
CA SER A 585 23.81 -3.21 13.77
C SER A 585 24.04 -4.24 12.67
N CYS A 586 23.72 -3.89 11.40
CA CYS A 586 23.93 -4.70 10.20
C CYS A 586 25.23 -4.35 9.47
N CYS A 587 25.85 -3.21 9.78
CA CYS A 587 27.05 -2.73 9.08
C CYS A 587 28.29 -3.59 9.34
N GLN A 588 28.32 -4.37 10.43
CA GLN A 588 29.39 -5.33 10.70
C GLN A 588 29.37 -6.48 9.69
N ASP A 589 28.19 -7.04 9.40
CA ASP A 589 28.02 -8.09 8.40
C ASP A 589 28.38 -7.54 7.01
N LEU A 590 27.85 -6.37 6.64
CA LEU A 590 28.17 -5.71 5.36
C LEU A 590 29.67 -5.42 5.21
N ALA A 591 30.34 -4.95 6.27
CA ALA A 591 31.79 -4.70 6.24
C ALA A 591 32.60 -5.98 6.02
N SER A 592 32.14 -7.12 6.55
CA SER A 592 32.78 -8.41 6.30
C SER A 592 32.70 -8.83 4.83
N VAL A 593 31.54 -8.59 4.18
CA VAL A 593 31.34 -8.84 2.74
C VAL A 593 32.30 -8.02 1.90
N LEU A 594 32.48 -6.73 2.23
CA LEU A 594 33.41 -5.86 1.50
C LEU A 594 34.85 -6.39 1.51
N SER A 595 35.23 -7.13 2.54
CA SER A 595 36.56 -7.75 2.65
C SER A 595 36.68 -9.15 2.02
N ALA A 596 35.55 -9.84 1.79
CA ALA A 596 35.50 -11.25 1.41
C ALA A 596 34.89 -11.52 0.02
N SER A 597 34.09 -10.60 -0.51
CA SER A 597 33.41 -10.78 -1.79
C SER A 597 34.38 -10.73 -2.97
N PRO A 598 34.34 -11.69 -3.90
CA PRO A 598 35.25 -11.73 -5.04
C PRO A 598 34.87 -10.80 -6.19
N SER A 599 33.60 -10.35 -6.27
CA SER A 599 33.05 -9.70 -7.47
C SER A 599 32.31 -8.38 -7.23
N LEU A 600 31.95 -8.02 -5.99
CA LEU A 600 31.11 -6.86 -5.71
C LEU A 600 31.86 -5.54 -5.95
N THR A 601 31.37 -4.73 -6.90
CA THR A 601 31.95 -3.44 -7.30
C THR A 601 31.06 -2.24 -6.93
N GLU A 602 29.75 -2.43 -6.85
CA GLU A 602 28.79 -1.36 -6.52
C GLU A 602 27.86 -1.76 -5.36
N LEU A 603 27.76 -0.91 -4.34
CA LEU A 603 26.87 -1.09 -3.21
C LEU A 603 26.13 0.22 -2.91
N ASP A 604 24.81 0.18 -2.98
CA ASP A 604 23.96 1.34 -2.66
C ASP A 604 23.18 1.11 -1.36
N LEU A 605 23.44 1.94 -0.34
CA LEU A 605 22.82 1.87 0.99
C LEU A 605 22.03 3.13 1.33
N GLN A 606 21.67 3.95 0.34
CA GLN A 606 20.87 5.16 0.51
C GLN A 606 19.55 4.89 1.26
N GLN A 607 19.00 5.90 1.92
CA GLN A 607 17.75 5.87 2.68
C GLN A 607 17.69 4.84 3.82
N ASN A 608 18.82 4.55 4.47
CA ASN A 608 18.91 3.71 5.67
C ASN A 608 19.50 4.47 6.87
N ASP A 609 19.09 4.09 8.09
CA ASP A 609 19.54 4.74 9.34
C ASP A 609 20.79 4.06 9.91
N LEU A 610 21.90 4.15 9.18
CA LEU A 610 23.15 3.48 9.54
C LEU A 610 23.88 4.16 10.71
N GLY A 611 23.65 5.47 10.91
CA GLY A 611 24.37 6.32 11.88
C GLY A 611 25.90 6.38 11.67
N ASP A 612 26.58 7.23 12.45
CA ASP A 612 28.05 7.39 12.37
C ASP A 612 28.80 6.10 12.72
N LEU A 613 28.26 5.29 13.65
CA LEU A 613 28.83 3.99 14.02
C LEU A 613 28.82 3.01 12.84
N GLY A 614 27.70 2.92 12.10
CA GLY A 614 27.59 2.04 10.94
C GLY A 614 28.57 2.43 9.83
N VAL A 615 28.70 3.73 9.56
CA VAL A 615 29.65 4.26 8.57
C VAL A 615 31.11 3.98 8.98
N ARG A 616 31.46 4.09 10.27
CA ARG A 616 32.80 3.70 10.79
C ARG A 616 33.10 2.22 10.55
N LEU A 617 32.12 1.34 10.70
CA LEU A 617 32.28 -0.10 10.43
C LEU A 617 32.48 -0.38 8.94
N LEU A 618 31.70 0.25 8.07
CA LEU A 618 31.86 0.14 6.61
C LEU A 618 33.25 0.62 6.17
N CYS A 619 33.77 1.72 6.73
CA CYS A 619 35.11 2.22 6.43
C CYS A 619 36.21 1.18 6.72
N LYS A 620 36.07 0.37 7.79
CA LYS A 620 37.04 -0.70 8.09
C LYS A 620 37.04 -1.77 7.00
N GLY A 621 35.86 -2.17 6.52
CA GLY A 621 35.73 -3.11 5.41
C GLY A 621 36.30 -2.56 4.10
N LEU A 622 36.03 -1.29 3.80
CA LEU A 622 36.52 -0.60 2.60
C LEU A 622 38.04 -0.47 2.57
N ARG A 623 38.72 -0.33 3.72
CA ARG A 623 40.20 -0.30 3.78
C ARG A 623 40.86 -1.65 3.51
N HIS A 624 40.11 -2.73 3.51
CA HIS A 624 40.67 -4.05 3.26
C HIS A 624 41.26 -4.12 1.83
N PRO A 625 42.46 -4.69 1.64
CA PRO A 625 43.12 -4.74 0.33
C PRO A 625 42.38 -5.63 -0.67
N ALA A 626 41.59 -6.61 -0.21
CA ALA A 626 40.77 -7.46 -1.08
C ALA A 626 39.45 -6.81 -1.52
N CYS A 627 39.10 -5.63 -1.00
CA CYS A 627 37.85 -4.95 -1.35
C CYS A 627 37.94 -4.34 -2.75
N GLN A 628 37.03 -4.79 -3.64
CA GLN A 628 36.93 -4.39 -5.04
C GLN A 628 35.90 -3.28 -5.30
N LEU A 629 35.29 -2.73 -4.25
CA LEU A 629 34.21 -1.75 -4.38
C LEU A 629 34.72 -0.46 -5.02
N THR A 630 34.04 -0.01 -6.08
CA THR A 630 34.30 1.24 -6.80
C THR A 630 33.21 2.28 -6.56
N LEU A 631 32.00 1.87 -6.16
CA LEU A 631 30.90 2.78 -5.87
C LEU A 631 30.21 2.42 -4.55
N LEU A 632 30.08 3.40 -3.67
CA LEU A 632 29.32 3.32 -2.43
C LEU A 632 28.26 4.43 -2.37
N GLY A 633 26.99 4.06 -2.29
CA GLY A 633 25.86 4.98 -2.12
C GLY A 633 25.52 5.24 -0.64
N LEU A 634 25.59 6.50 -0.20
CA LEU A 634 25.18 6.95 1.15
C LEU A 634 24.37 8.26 1.06
N ASP A 635 23.43 8.46 1.99
CA ASP A 635 22.49 9.61 1.98
C ASP A 635 23.02 10.87 2.65
N GLN A 636 23.87 10.71 3.65
CA GLN A 636 24.27 11.77 4.58
C GLN A 636 25.78 11.77 4.73
N THR A 637 26.39 12.95 4.65
CA THR A 637 27.73 13.13 5.21
C THR A 637 27.62 13.02 6.73
N PRO A 638 28.49 12.25 7.40
CA PRO A 638 28.41 12.04 8.84
C PRO A 638 28.41 13.38 9.58
N GLN A 639 27.65 13.50 10.66
CA GLN A 639 27.60 14.74 11.46
C GLN A 639 28.93 14.97 12.20
N ASP A 640 29.63 13.87 12.46
CA ASP A 640 30.96 13.82 13.05
C ASP A 640 32.06 14.24 12.04
N GLU A 641 32.72 15.38 12.31
CA GLU A 641 33.83 15.90 11.50
C GLU A 641 35.04 14.94 11.46
N GLU A 642 35.31 14.19 12.53
CA GLU A 642 36.41 13.22 12.56
C GLU A 642 36.14 12.11 11.52
N LEU A 643 34.89 11.66 11.42
CA LEU A 643 34.48 10.65 10.45
C LEU A 643 34.50 11.18 9.01
N ARG A 644 34.20 12.46 8.79
CA ARG A 644 34.36 13.11 7.47
C ARG A 644 35.81 13.13 7.01
N GLU A 645 36.75 13.42 7.90
CA GLU A 645 38.18 13.32 7.58
C GLU A 645 38.59 11.87 7.28
N HIS A 646 38.09 10.90 8.04
CA HIS A 646 38.35 9.49 7.76
C HIS A 646 37.82 9.03 6.40
N LEU A 647 36.67 9.54 5.94
CA LEU A 647 36.12 9.26 4.61
C LEU A 647 36.93 9.96 3.50
N ARG A 648 37.40 11.19 3.73
CA ARG A 648 38.30 11.89 2.80
C ARG A 648 39.63 11.14 2.66
N ALA A 649 40.25 10.76 3.78
CA ALA A 649 41.47 9.96 3.77
C ALA A 649 41.26 8.61 3.04
N LEU A 650 40.09 7.98 3.20
CA LEU A 650 39.74 6.75 2.47
C LEU A 650 39.66 6.99 0.95
N GLN A 651 39.10 8.10 0.50
CA GLN A 651 39.06 8.48 -0.93
C GLN A 651 40.45 8.78 -1.48
N GLU A 652 41.35 9.32 -0.67
CA GLU A 652 42.76 9.52 -1.05
C GLU A 652 43.53 8.19 -1.11
N GLU A 653 43.29 7.27 -0.17
CA GLU A 653 43.86 5.92 -0.15
C GLU A 653 43.35 5.06 -1.32
N LYS A 654 42.09 5.25 -1.73
CA LYS A 654 41.43 4.50 -2.80
C LYS A 654 40.77 5.44 -3.82
N PRO A 655 41.54 6.04 -4.75
CA PRO A 655 41.02 7.01 -5.71
C PRO A 655 39.98 6.43 -6.69
N GLN A 656 39.96 5.10 -6.86
CA GLN A 656 38.92 4.41 -7.64
C GLN A 656 37.56 4.27 -6.92
N LEU A 657 37.48 4.57 -5.62
CA LEU A 657 36.24 4.47 -4.82
C LEU A 657 35.48 5.81 -4.84
N VAL A 658 34.33 5.80 -5.50
CA VAL A 658 33.38 6.91 -5.51
C VAL A 658 32.37 6.72 -4.38
N ILE A 659 32.27 7.70 -3.49
CA ILE A 659 31.27 7.73 -2.42
C ILE A 659 30.27 8.83 -2.78
N SER A 660 29.07 8.47 -3.23
CA SER A 660 28.04 9.48 -3.50
C SER A 660 27.58 10.08 -2.18
N GLY A 661 27.66 11.41 -2.06
CA GLY A 661 27.46 12.15 -0.80
C GLY A 661 28.61 13.10 -0.45
N ILE A 662 29.82 12.89 -0.97
CA ILE A 662 30.95 13.82 -0.84
C ILE A 662 31.06 14.60 -2.15
N GLY A 663 30.83 15.93 -2.10
CA GLY A 663 31.01 16.80 -3.27
C GLY A 663 32.38 16.61 -3.89
N SER A 664 32.42 16.53 -5.22
CA SER A 664 33.64 16.35 -6.00
C SER A 664 34.71 17.39 -5.64
N PRO A 665 36.02 17.04 -5.69
CA PRO A 665 37.08 17.95 -5.29
C PRO A 665 37.20 19.07 -6.33
N GLN A 666 36.73 20.28 -5.97
CA GLN A 666 37.07 21.48 -6.70
C GLN A 666 38.49 21.93 -6.30
N VAL A 667 39.28 22.21 -7.32
CA VAL A 667 40.62 22.80 -7.26
C VAL A 667 40.63 23.96 -6.26
N ALA A 668 41.49 23.83 -5.26
CA ALA A 668 41.70 24.80 -4.21
C ALA A 668 42.06 26.19 -4.78
N GLN A 669 41.30 27.21 -4.36
CA GLN A 669 41.88 28.53 -4.12
C GLN A 669 41.71 28.87 -2.63
N LYS A 670 42.85 28.77 -1.95
CA LYS A 670 43.14 29.24 -0.60
C LYS A 670 42.67 30.70 -0.41
N VAL A 671 41.81 30.92 0.57
CA VAL A 671 42.02 31.97 1.58
C VAL A 671 41.72 31.35 2.94
N GLU A 672 42.75 31.33 3.79
CA GLU A 672 42.76 30.82 5.15
C GLU A 672 42.54 31.98 6.17
N PRO A 673 42.38 31.73 7.47
CA PRO A 673 41.18 32.08 8.23
C PRO A 673 41.49 33.04 9.39
N PHE A 674 40.50 33.45 10.19
CA PHE A 674 40.56 33.70 11.65
C PHE A 674 39.15 34.15 12.08
N CYS A 675 38.29 33.28 12.61
CA CYS A 675 38.21 32.77 13.99
C CYS A 675 37.13 33.48 14.83
N LEU A 676 36.09 32.69 15.12
CA LEU A 676 35.34 32.58 16.38
C LEU A 676 34.48 33.77 16.82
N PHE A 677 33.19 33.53 17.04
CA PHE A 677 32.64 33.15 18.36
C PHE A 677 31.21 32.59 18.20
N SER A 678 30.96 31.40 18.79
CA SER A 678 29.64 31.10 19.38
C SER A 678 29.51 31.94 20.67
N PRO A 679 28.29 32.36 21.07
CA PRO A 679 27.59 31.63 22.15
C PRO A 679 26.03 31.70 22.04
N ALA A 680 25.30 30.61 22.30
CA ALA A 680 24.64 30.21 23.57
C ALA A 680 23.14 30.60 23.69
N SER A 681 22.39 29.75 24.39
CA SER A 681 21.04 30.01 24.95
C SER A 681 21.15 30.95 26.18
N PRO A 682 20.09 31.26 26.99
CA PRO A 682 18.64 31.46 26.82
C PRO A 682 18.15 32.80 27.49
N ARG A 683 16.85 33.14 27.39
CA ARG A 683 16.06 34.08 28.26
C ARG A 683 16.34 35.61 28.23
N ASP A 684 15.23 36.34 28.23
CA ASP A 684 14.94 37.69 28.79
C ASP A 684 15.76 38.92 28.34
N LEU A 685 15.17 39.79 27.50
CA LEU A 685 14.75 41.18 27.82
C LEU A 685 14.67 42.13 26.60
N HIS A 686 13.61 42.95 26.66
CA HIS A 686 13.36 44.25 26.00
C HIS A 686 12.90 44.32 24.54
N MET A 687 11.60 44.66 24.43
CA MET A 687 10.96 45.32 23.30
C MET A 687 11.74 46.57 22.85
N GLU A 688 11.89 46.70 21.54
CA GLU A 688 11.66 47.97 20.84
C GLU A 688 10.55 47.74 19.80
N ALA A 689 9.61 48.68 19.75
CA ALA A 689 8.40 48.62 18.95
C ALA A 689 8.70 48.60 17.44
N VAL A 690 8.06 47.69 16.70
CA VAL A 690 8.10 47.63 15.22
C VAL A 690 6.65 47.67 14.69
N PRO A 691 6.36 48.38 13.58
CA PRO A 691 5.01 48.89 13.26
C PRO A 691 4.03 47.80 12.79
N LEU A 692 2.73 48.06 12.97
CA LEU A 692 1.63 47.25 12.42
C LEU A 692 1.73 47.17 10.89
N GLY A 693 2.11 46.00 10.36
CA GLY A 693 1.93 45.65 8.95
C GLY A 693 0.48 45.26 8.65
N THR A 694 0.00 45.58 7.45
CA THR A 694 -1.31 45.14 6.95
C THR A 694 -1.21 43.72 6.37
N GLU A 695 -2.33 43.00 6.23
CA GLU A 695 -2.37 41.61 5.69
C GLU A 695 -1.70 41.44 4.31
N GLY A 696 -1.39 42.53 3.60
CA GLY A 696 -0.75 42.53 2.28
C GLY A 696 0.79 42.62 2.27
N ASP A 697 1.46 42.71 3.42
CA ASP A 697 2.90 43.01 3.48
C ASP A 697 3.81 41.76 3.51
N PHE A 698 5.08 41.94 3.09
CA PHE A 698 6.11 40.90 3.22
C PHE A 698 6.57 40.79 4.68
N TRP A 699 6.97 39.60 5.10
CA TRP A 699 7.54 39.35 6.43
C TRP A 699 9.00 38.96 6.32
N GLY A 700 9.88 39.71 6.99
CA GLY A 700 11.33 39.51 6.99
C GLY A 700 11.93 39.33 8.39
N PRO A 701 13.27 39.26 8.49
CA PRO A 701 13.99 38.99 9.75
C PRO A 701 13.74 40.03 10.85
N THR A 702 13.38 41.25 10.47
CA THR A 702 13.15 42.38 11.37
C THR A 702 11.68 42.76 11.51
N GLY A 703 10.75 42.00 10.91
CA GLY A 703 9.31 42.26 10.96
C GLY A 703 8.68 42.51 9.58
N PRO A 704 7.49 43.13 9.52
CA PRO A 704 6.77 43.39 8.28
C PRO A 704 7.48 44.47 7.43
N VAL A 705 7.50 44.25 6.12
CA VAL A 705 8.06 45.14 5.11
C VAL A 705 6.92 45.62 4.21
N ALA A 706 6.67 46.92 4.26
CA ALA A 706 5.59 47.57 3.52
C ALA A 706 5.71 47.29 2.01
N THR A 707 4.61 46.83 1.41
CA THR A 707 4.53 46.55 -0.02
C THR A 707 3.72 47.63 -0.73
N GLU A 708 4.37 48.37 -1.62
CA GLU A 708 3.73 49.43 -2.39
C GLU A 708 2.98 48.84 -3.59
N VAL A 709 1.72 49.25 -3.78
CA VAL A 709 0.95 48.92 -4.98
C VAL A 709 1.20 50.01 -6.02
N VAL A 710 2.01 49.70 -7.03
CA VAL A 710 2.43 50.66 -8.07
C VAL A 710 1.33 50.84 -9.12
N ASP A 711 0.71 49.75 -9.56
CA ASP A 711 -0.39 49.76 -10.52
C ASP A 711 -1.40 48.68 -10.14
N ARG A 712 -2.60 49.10 -9.75
CA ARG A 712 -3.68 48.18 -9.36
C ARG A 712 -4.26 47.42 -10.55
N GLU A 713 -4.33 48.03 -11.72
CA GLU A 713 -4.90 47.40 -12.92
C GLU A 713 -3.96 46.34 -13.48
N ARG A 714 -2.64 46.61 -13.46
CA ARG A 714 -1.60 45.64 -13.85
C ARG A 714 -1.22 44.67 -12.75
N SER A 715 -1.74 44.85 -11.53
CA SER A 715 -1.31 44.06 -10.37
C SER A 715 0.21 44.11 -10.16
N LEU A 716 0.79 45.32 -10.28
CA LEU A 716 2.21 45.58 -10.11
C LEU A 716 2.49 46.09 -8.69
N TYR A 717 3.43 45.43 -8.04
CA TYR A 717 3.85 45.71 -6.68
C TYR A 717 5.34 46.02 -6.63
N ARG A 718 5.75 46.88 -5.70
CA ARG A 718 7.14 47.19 -5.43
C ARG A 718 7.41 47.06 -3.93
N VAL A 719 8.51 46.41 -3.59
CA VAL A 719 8.93 46.22 -2.21
C VAL A 719 10.43 46.46 -2.09
N HIS A 720 10.83 47.16 -1.02
CA HIS A 720 12.23 47.40 -0.71
C HIS A 720 12.64 46.54 0.49
N PHE A 721 13.49 45.54 0.26
CA PHE A 721 14.07 44.72 1.31
C PHE A 721 15.32 45.44 1.86
N PRO A 722 15.37 45.78 3.16
CA PRO A 722 16.40 46.65 3.70
C PRO A 722 17.74 45.95 3.98
N MET A 723 17.75 44.62 4.08
CA MET A 723 18.94 43.85 4.45
C MET A 723 18.90 42.41 3.93
N SER A 724 20.02 41.71 4.02
CA SER A 724 20.10 40.29 3.69
C SER A 724 19.20 39.44 4.59
N GLY A 725 18.64 38.37 4.03
CA GLY A 725 17.75 37.48 4.77
C GLY A 725 16.64 36.89 3.90
N SER A 726 15.72 36.17 4.56
CA SER A 726 14.55 35.58 3.91
C SER A 726 13.30 36.42 4.15
N TYR A 727 12.59 36.74 3.07
CA TYR A 727 11.35 37.51 3.08
C TYR A 727 10.23 36.68 2.46
N HIS A 728 9.09 36.58 3.13
CA HIS A 728 7.96 35.75 2.72
C HIS A 728 6.69 36.58 2.61
N TRP A 729 5.90 36.37 1.56
CA TRP A 729 4.62 37.03 1.34
C TRP A 729 3.46 36.06 1.59
N PRO A 730 2.79 36.12 2.75
CA PRO A 730 1.88 35.06 3.20
C PRO A 730 0.71 34.79 2.26
N ASN A 731 0.13 35.84 1.66
CA ASN A 731 -1.05 35.70 0.83
C ASN A 731 -0.75 35.18 -0.58
N THR A 732 0.50 35.24 -1.04
CA THR A 732 0.90 34.81 -2.38
C THR A 732 1.71 33.52 -2.36
N GLY A 733 2.36 33.21 -1.23
CA GLY A 733 3.29 32.09 -1.09
C GLY A 733 4.69 32.37 -1.65
N LEU A 734 4.94 33.59 -2.15
CA LEU A 734 6.21 33.98 -2.74
C LEU A 734 7.24 34.24 -1.64
N ARG A 735 8.46 33.71 -1.80
CA ARG A 735 9.57 33.97 -0.88
C ARG A 735 10.86 34.29 -1.61
N PHE A 736 11.61 35.25 -1.08
CA PHE A 736 12.91 35.66 -1.57
C PHE A 736 13.98 35.45 -0.50
N VAL A 737 15.17 35.05 -0.94
CA VAL A 737 16.40 35.10 -0.14
C VAL A 737 17.33 36.09 -0.81
N VAL A 738 17.63 37.19 -0.12
CA VAL A 738 18.40 38.31 -0.69
C VAL A 738 19.75 38.47 0.01
N ARG A 739 20.77 38.87 -0.74
CA ARG A 739 22.16 39.01 -0.28
C ARG A 739 22.47 40.36 0.37
N GLY A 740 21.58 41.33 0.23
CA GLY A 740 21.71 42.68 0.75
C GLY A 740 20.42 43.47 0.53
N ALA A 741 20.48 44.79 0.74
CA ALA A 741 19.37 45.66 0.46
C ALA A 741 19.02 45.65 -1.04
N VAL A 742 17.75 45.46 -1.39
CA VAL A 742 17.32 45.37 -2.80
C VAL A 742 15.86 45.79 -2.94
N THR A 743 15.55 46.47 -4.04
CA THR A 743 14.18 46.74 -4.45
C THR A 743 13.75 45.70 -5.48
N ILE A 744 12.59 45.08 -5.24
CA ILE A 744 11.99 44.09 -6.15
C ILE A 744 10.65 44.61 -6.64
N GLU A 745 10.43 44.52 -7.95
CA GLU A 745 9.12 44.72 -8.57
C GLU A 745 8.52 43.37 -8.97
N ILE A 746 7.22 43.20 -8.74
CA ILE A 746 6.51 41.96 -8.96
C ILE A 746 5.19 42.28 -9.66
N GLU A 747 5.04 41.85 -10.90
CA GLU A 747 3.80 41.93 -11.67
C GLU A 747 3.14 40.55 -11.74
N PHE A 748 1.84 40.49 -11.50
CA PHE A 748 1.06 39.27 -11.77
C PHE A 748 0.71 39.20 -13.25
N CYS A 749 1.30 38.22 -13.93
CA CYS A 749 1.05 38.00 -15.35
C CYS A 749 0.00 36.92 -15.56
N SER A 750 -0.49 36.82 -16.80
CA SER A 750 -1.50 35.83 -17.18
C SER A 750 -0.95 34.95 -18.30
N TRP A 751 -1.09 33.63 -18.14
CA TRP A 751 -0.52 32.64 -19.04
C TRP A 751 -1.13 32.69 -20.45
N ASP A 752 -2.38 33.12 -20.59
CA ASP A 752 -3.08 33.33 -21.88
C ASP A 752 -2.30 34.21 -22.88
N GLN A 753 -1.54 35.18 -22.38
CA GLN A 753 -0.69 36.06 -23.20
C GLN A 753 0.46 35.31 -23.88
N PHE A 754 0.90 34.20 -23.28
CA PHE A 754 2.08 33.45 -23.71
C PHE A 754 1.77 32.07 -24.29
N LEU A 755 0.61 31.47 -23.97
CA LEU A 755 0.23 30.11 -24.37
C LEU A 755 -0.36 30.01 -25.79
N ARG A 756 -0.78 31.12 -26.43
CA ARG A 756 -1.46 31.12 -27.74
C ARG A 756 -0.59 30.78 -28.97
N GLY A 757 0.65 30.30 -28.80
CA GLY A 757 1.50 29.94 -29.96
C GLY A 757 2.78 29.12 -29.73
N THR A 758 3.12 28.70 -28.51
CA THR A 758 4.47 28.19 -28.19
C THR A 758 4.55 26.88 -27.38
N ILE A 759 3.46 26.39 -26.80
CA ILE A 759 3.46 25.11 -26.05
C ILE A 759 2.78 24.01 -26.89
N PRO A 760 3.38 22.82 -27.04
CA PRO A 760 2.64 21.65 -27.51
C PRO A 760 1.56 21.34 -26.45
N GLN A 761 0.30 21.70 -26.76
CA GLN A 761 -0.85 21.72 -25.85
C GLN A 761 -1.19 20.37 -25.18
N HIS A 762 -0.41 19.32 -25.43
CA HIS A 762 -0.65 17.94 -24.97
C HIS A 762 0.47 17.38 -24.06
N SER A 763 1.49 18.18 -23.74
CA SER A 763 2.68 17.71 -22.99
C SER A 763 3.05 18.52 -21.75
N TRP A 764 2.39 19.66 -21.47
CA TRP A 764 2.69 20.50 -20.30
C TRP A 764 1.41 21.07 -19.67
N MET A 765 1.37 21.15 -18.35
CA MET A 765 0.30 21.75 -17.56
C MET A 765 0.84 22.90 -16.71
N VAL A 766 0.07 23.99 -16.60
CA VAL A 766 0.36 25.06 -15.63
C VAL A 766 0.24 24.51 -14.22
N ALA A 767 1.26 24.75 -13.39
CA ALA A 767 1.34 24.25 -12.02
C ALA A 767 1.32 25.37 -10.97
N GLY A 768 1.37 26.64 -11.38
CA GLY A 768 1.34 27.79 -10.47
C GLY A 768 1.21 29.14 -11.19
N PRO A 769 1.14 30.24 -10.42
CA PRO A 769 1.01 31.60 -10.95
C PRO A 769 2.24 32.03 -11.77
N LEU A 770 2.02 32.97 -12.69
CA LEU A 770 3.06 33.59 -13.51
C LEU A 770 3.42 34.97 -12.93
N PHE A 771 4.71 35.21 -12.68
CA PHE A 771 5.20 36.49 -12.17
C PHE A 771 6.23 37.09 -13.11
N ASP A 772 6.11 38.39 -13.43
CA ASP A 772 7.23 39.18 -13.96
C ASP A 772 7.93 39.86 -12.78
N ILE A 773 9.07 39.29 -12.40
CA ILE A 773 9.86 39.76 -11.26
C ILE A 773 11.05 40.54 -11.82
N LYS A 774 11.28 41.76 -11.32
CA LYS A 774 12.44 42.58 -11.68
C LYS A 774 13.23 42.91 -10.42
N ALA A 775 14.52 42.56 -10.44
CA ALA A 775 15.47 42.89 -9.37
C ALA A 775 16.88 43.05 -9.96
N GLU A 776 17.76 43.72 -9.21
CA GLU A 776 19.15 43.89 -9.60
C GLU A 776 19.90 42.54 -9.69
N PRO A 777 20.69 42.30 -10.76
CA PRO A 777 21.40 41.03 -10.94
C PRO A 777 22.34 40.69 -9.79
N GLY A 778 22.25 39.45 -9.28
CA GLY A 778 23.14 38.95 -8.22
C GLY A 778 22.73 39.35 -6.79
N CYS A 779 21.69 40.19 -6.63
CA CYS A 779 21.18 40.61 -5.32
C CYS A 779 20.24 39.57 -4.69
N VAL A 780 19.54 38.78 -5.49
CA VAL A 780 18.68 37.68 -5.03
C VAL A 780 19.46 36.37 -5.10
N ALA A 781 19.65 35.72 -3.94
CA ALA A 781 20.32 34.43 -3.85
C ALA A 781 19.39 33.28 -4.24
N ALA A 782 18.11 33.35 -3.88
CA ALA A 782 17.11 32.37 -4.27
C ALA A 782 15.69 32.95 -4.29
N VAL A 783 14.83 32.40 -5.15
CA VAL A 783 13.39 32.67 -5.19
C VAL A 783 12.62 31.35 -5.06
N TYR A 784 11.54 31.40 -4.29
CA TYR A 784 10.65 30.28 -4.01
C TYR A 784 9.32 30.60 -4.71
N LEU A 785 9.07 29.93 -5.83
CA LEU A 785 7.87 30.12 -6.65
C LEU A 785 6.77 29.16 -6.18
N PRO A 786 5.58 29.64 -5.79
CA PRO A 786 4.49 28.78 -5.35
C PRO A 786 3.94 27.91 -6.50
N HIS A 787 3.53 26.69 -6.17
CA HIS A 787 2.77 25.82 -7.08
C HIS A 787 1.64 25.12 -6.33
N PHE A 788 0.58 24.76 -7.05
CA PHE A 788 -0.59 24.08 -6.50
C PHE A 788 -0.57 22.56 -6.72
N VAL A 789 0.49 22.00 -7.33
CA VAL A 789 0.62 20.54 -7.46
C VAL A 789 0.97 19.92 -6.11
N ASP A 790 0.18 18.95 -5.65
CA ASP A 790 0.53 18.20 -4.44
C ASP A 790 1.56 17.13 -4.78
N LEU A 791 2.81 17.44 -4.48
CA LEU A 791 3.92 16.55 -4.76
C LEU A 791 3.96 15.34 -3.84
N GLN A 792 3.37 15.39 -2.64
CA GLN A 792 3.34 14.22 -1.75
C GLN A 792 2.50 13.13 -2.40
N ASP A 793 1.28 13.47 -2.81
CA ASP A 793 0.42 12.53 -3.53
C ASP A 793 0.95 12.23 -4.95
N LEU A 794 1.51 13.20 -5.68
CA LEU A 794 2.06 12.98 -7.03
C LEU A 794 3.28 12.05 -7.03
N PHE A 795 4.17 12.14 -6.03
CA PHE A 795 5.30 11.22 -5.88
C PHE A 795 4.88 9.83 -5.37
N LEU A 796 3.68 9.73 -4.77
CA LEU A 796 3.00 8.47 -4.45
C LEU A 796 2.22 7.89 -5.64
N MET A 797 1.97 8.67 -6.70
CA MET A 797 1.37 8.19 -7.95
C MET A 797 2.37 7.35 -8.75
N PRO A 798 1.93 6.24 -9.37
CA PRO A 798 2.81 5.47 -10.21
C PRO A 798 3.16 6.17 -11.53
N GLY A 799 4.40 6.02 -11.99
CA GLY A 799 4.92 6.75 -13.15
C GLY A 799 5.38 8.18 -12.84
N SER A 800 5.46 8.57 -11.55
CA SER A 800 5.89 9.90 -11.09
C SER A 800 7.24 10.37 -11.64
N TRP A 801 8.15 9.45 -11.99
CA TRP A 801 9.45 9.72 -12.64
C TRP A 801 9.34 10.43 -14.00
N ASP A 802 8.19 10.32 -14.68
CA ASP A 802 7.92 10.97 -15.97
C ASP A 802 7.42 12.41 -15.83
N PHE A 803 6.92 12.78 -14.64
CA PHE A 803 6.48 14.15 -14.34
C PHE A 803 7.69 14.99 -13.97
N LYS A 804 7.99 16.00 -14.81
CA LYS A 804 9.08 16.94 -14.57
C LYS A 804 8.49 18.30 -14.26
N VAL A 805 8.77 18.80 -13.05
CA VAL A 805 8.53 20.20 -12.68
C VAL A 805 9.65 21.06 -13.24
N GLN A 806 9.31 22.06 -14.03
CA GLN A 806 10.25 23.01 -14.62
C GLN A 806 9.73 24.44 -14.46
N VAL A 807 10.64 25.40 -14.45
CA VAL A 807 10.28 26.83 -14.46
C VAL A 807 10.37 27.34 -15.88
N ALA A 808 9.26 27.84 -16.42
CA ALA A 808 9.23 28.50 -17.71
C ALA A 808 9.73 29.93 -17.56
N HIS A 809 10.58 30.37 -18.48
CA HIS A 809 11.04 31.74 -18.65
C HIS A 809 10.59 32.25 -20.02
N PHE A 810 9.92 33.40 -20.06
CA PHE A 810 9.55 34.04 -21.31
C PHE A 810 10.50 35.20 -21.61
N LYS A 811 11.32 35.04 -22.66
CA LYS A 811 12.26 36.06 -23.16
C LYS A 811 11.88 36.44 -24.60
N GLU A 812 12.51 37.48 -25.15
CA GLU A 812 12.23 37.93 -26.53
C GLU A 812 12.41 36.81 -27.58
N GLU A 813 13.30 35.85 -27.32
CA GLU A 813 13.61 34.70 -28.19
C GLU A 813 12.63 33.51 -28.04
N GLY A 814 11.70 33.55 -27.08
CA GLY A 814 10.70 32.49 -26.83
C GLY A 814 10.67 31.96 -25.40
N MET A 815 9.99 30.82 -25.21
CA MET A 815 9.89 30.13 -23.91
C MET A 815 11.08 29.20 -23.69
N LEU A 816 11.78 29.38 -22.56
CA LEU A 816 12.86 28.52 -22.10
C LEU A 816 12.45 27.77 -20.83
N LEU A 817 12.90 26.53 -20.66
CA LEU A 817 12.60 25.72 -19.48
C LEU A 817 13.86 25.57 -18.62
N GLU A 818 13.85 26.15 -17.43
CA GLU A 818 14.90 26.06 -16.43
C GLU A 818 14.60 24.91 -15.45
N LYS A 819 15.63 24.13 -15.11
CA LYS A 819 15.50 23.06 -14.11
C LYS A 819 15.57 23.69 -12.72
N ALA A 820 14.57 23.41 -11.90
CA ALA A 820 14.56 23.85 -10.50
C ALA A 820 15.78 23.29 -9.74
N ALA A 821 16.37 24.11 -8.86
CA ALA A 821 17.42 23.67 -7.96
C ALA A 821 16.86 22.67 -6.94
N ARG A 822 15.65 22.94 -6.43
CA ARG A 822 14.89 22.07 -5.53
C ARG A 822 13.40 22.22 -5.83
N VAL A 823 12.65 21.15 -5.63
CA VAL A 823 11.19 21.15 -5.72
C VAL A 823 10.65 20.61 -4.41
N GLU A 824 9.84 21.41 -3.73
CA GLU A 824 9.33 21.18 -2.38
C GLU A 824 7.80 21.17 -2.43
N PRO A 825 7.08 20.61 -1.44
CA PRO A 825 5.66 20.29 -1.59
C PRO A 825 4.72 21.44 -2.03
N HIS A 826 5.10 22.71 -1.81
CA HIS A 826 4.28 23.89 -2.15
C HIS A 826 5.05 24.94 -2.98
N TYR A 827 6.33 24.71 -3.27
CA TYR A 827 7.17 25.71 -3.93
C TYR A 827 8.35 25.10 -4.70
N THR A 828 8.71 25.78 -5.78
CA THR A 828 9.87 25.48 -6.61
C THR A 828 10.97 26.50 -6.32
N VAL A 829 12.18 26.03 -6.03
CA VAL A 829 13.31 26.89 -5.66
C VAL A 829 14.24 27.08 -6.85
N LEU A 830 14.51 28.33 -7.20
CA LEU A 830 15.57 28.73 -8.13
C LEU A 830 16.69 29.43 -7.35
N GLU A 831 17.91 28.93 -7.49
CA GLU A 831 19.12 29.54 -6.93
C GLU A 831 19.80 30.41 -7.99
N ASN A 832 20.18 31.64 -7.61
CA ASN A 832 20.70 32.67 -8.53
C ASN A 832 19.78 32.89 -9.76
N PRO A 833 18.48 33.18 -9.55
CA PRO A 833 17.50 33.19 -10.64
C PRO A 833 17.83 34.25 -11.70
N SER A 834 17.61 33.89 -12.97
CA SER A 834 17.54 34.88 -14.04
C SER A 834 16.12 35.43 -14.15
N PHE A 835 15.96 36.74 -14.01
CA PHE A 835 14.64 37.36 -13.95
C PHE A 835 14.03 37.60 -15.35
N SER A 836 12.80 37.13 -15.51
CA SER A 836 11.89 37.30 -16.65
C SER A 836 10.48 36.95 -16.18
N PRO A 837 9.41 37.15 -16.97
CA PRO A 837 8.14 36.49 -16.70
C PRO A 837 8.39 34.99 -16.54
N MET A 838 8.10 34.46 -15.36
CA MET A 838 8.43 33.11 -14.97
C MET A 838 7.34 32.44 -14.14
N GLY A 839 7.18 31.14 -14.32
CA GLY A 839 6.13 30.36 -13.67
C GLY A 839 6.36 28.86 -13.79
N VAL A 840 5.71 28.09 -12.92
CA VAL A 840 5.96 26.64 -12.79
C VAL A 840 5.10 25.84 -13.77
N LEU A 841 5.71 24.95 -14.53
CA LEU A 841 5.07 23.99 -15.44
C LEU A 841 5.36 22.54 -15.02
N LEU A 842 4.38 21.66 -15.27
CA LEU A 842 4.48 20.22 -15.06
C LEU A 842 4.39 19.46 -16.39
N ARG A 843 5.35 18.57 -16.68
CA ARG A 843 5.33 17.73 -17.89
C ARG A 843 4.27 16.63 -17.78
N MET A 844 3.53 16.40 -18.87
CA MET A 844 2.43 15.44 -18.99
C MET A 844 2.74 14.31 -19.99
N VAL A 845 2.24 13.10 -19.70
CA VAL A 845 2.15 11.95 -20.63
C VAL A 845 0.67 11.72 -21.00
N HIS A 846 0.37 11.33 -22.24
CA HIS A 846 -0.89 11.52 -23.00
C HIS A 846 -2.23 10.95 -22.44
N ALA A 847 -2.34 10.57 -21.16
CA ALA A 847 -3.62 10.19 -20.52
C ALA A 847 -3.80 10.68 -19.07
N ALA A 848 -2.83 11.37 -18.47
CA ALA A 848 -2.75 11.53 -17.01
C ALA A 848 -3.41 12.78 -16.39
N LEU A 849 -4.06 13.66 -17.18
CA LEU A 849 -4.63 14.92 -16.66
C LEU A 849 -5.60 14.73 -15.48
N ARG A 850 -6.42 13.67 -15.52
CA ARG A 850 -7.45 13.35 -14.50
C ARG A 850 -6.90 12.80 -13.17
N PHE A 851 -5.59 12.63 -13.08
CA PHE A 851 -4.92 11.94 -11.97
C PHE A 851 -3.86 12.81 -11.29
N ILE A 852 -3.76 14.09 -11.65
CA ILE A 852 -2.80 15.00 -11.02
C ILE A 852 -3.44 15.56 -9.74
N PRO A 853 -2.91 15.23 -8.56
CA PRO A 853 -3.38 15.81 -7.30
C PRO A 853 -2.93 17.26 -7.22
N VAL A 854 -3.88 18.14 -6.91
CA VAL A 854 -3.66 19.57 -6.73
C VAL A 854 -4.26 20.06 -5.42
N ILE A 855 -3.50 20.90 -4.75
CA ILE A 855 -3.94 21.70 -3.62
C ILE A 855 -5.00 22.66 -4.14
N SER A 856 -6.22 22.53 -3.59
CA SER A 856 -7.39 23.25 -4.08
C SER A 856 -7.95 24.19 -3.02
N THR A 857 -8.64 25.23 -3.46
CA THR A 857 -9.33 26.18 -2.60
C THR A 857 -10.80 26.27 -2.98
N VAL A 858 -11.67 26.23 -1.97
CA VAL A 858 -13.09 26.54 -2.12
C VAL A 858 -13.32 27.96 -1.68
N LEU A 859 -13.82 28.81 -2.58
CA LEU A 859 -14.20 30.19 -2.27
C LEU A 859 -15.71 30.28 -2.21
N LEU A 860 -16.22 30.91 -1.17
CA LEU A 860 -17.64 31.10 -0.97
C LEU A 860 -17.92 32.59 -0.79
N TYR A 861 -18.77 33.13 -1.63
CA TYR A 861 -19.25 34.51 -1.55
C TYR A 861 -20.75 34.52 -1.33
N HIS A 862 -21.25 35.60 -0.72
CA HIS A 862 -22.68 35.80 -0.52
C HIS A 862 -23.11 37.21 -0.89
N HIS A 863 -24.34 37.31 -1.37
CA HIS A 863 -25.03 38.58 -1.61
C HIS A 863 -26.47 38.48 -1.06
N LEU A 864 -26.92 39.55 -0.42
CA LEU A 864 -28.23 39.65 0.24
C LEU A 864 -29.19 40.46 -0.64
N HIS A 865 -30.29 39.85 -1.08
CA HIS A 865 -31.30 40.54 -1.88
C HIS A 865 -32.73 40.26 -1.36
N ARG A 866 -33.39 41.29 -0.80
CA ARG A 866 -34.83 41.31 -0.44
C ARG A 866 -35.35 40.01 0.23
N GLU A 867 -34.61 39.53 1.24
CA GLU A 867 -34.86 38.32 2.06
C GLU A 867 -34.30 36.98 1.53
N GLU A 868 -33.83 36.94 0.28
CA GLU A 868 -33.11 35.80 -0.29
C GLU A 868 -31.59 36.01 -0.18
N VAL A 869 -30.85 34.92 0.04
CA VAL A 869 -29.38 34.94 0.05
C VAL A 869 -28.87 34.09 -1.10
N THR A 870 -28.14 34.72 -2.00
CA THR A 870 -27.45 34.05 -3.09
C THR A 870 -26.01 33.80 -2.68
N PHE A 871 -25.52 32.58 -2.89
CA PHE A 871 -24.10 32.27 -2.73
C PHE A 871 -23.47 31.90 -4.06
N HIS A 872 -22.23 32.34 -4.26
CA HIS A 872 -21.36 31.82 -5.31
C HIS A 872 -20.28 30.94 -4.69
N LEU A 873 -20.21 29.69 -5.14
CA LEU A 873 -19.20 28.73 -4.72
C LEU A 873 -18.25 28.43 -5.87
N TYR A 874 -16.98 28.78 -5.71
CA TYR A 874 -15.91 28.46 -6.64
C TYR A 874 -15.06 27.31 -6.10
N LEU A 875 -14.64 26.43 -7.00
CA LEU A 875 -13.64 25.40 -6.74
C LEU A 875 -12.47 25.60 -7.71
N ILE A 876 -11.33 26.06 -7.19
CA ILE A 876 -10.15 26.42 -7.99
C ILE A 876 -8.89 25.73 -7.45
N PRO A 877 -7.84 25.53 -8.29
CA PRO A 877 -6.49 25.26 -7.79
C PRO A 877 -6.05 26.38 -6.83
N SER A 878 -5.16 26.07 -5.90
CA SER A 878 -4.62 27.03 -4.92
C SER A 878 -3.65 28.03 -5.56
N ASP A 879 -4.19 28.86 -6.45
CA ASP A 879 -3.49 29.91 -7.18
C ASP A 879 -3.96 31.29 -6.69
N CYS A 880 -3.01 32.08 -6.18
CA CYS A 880 -3.30 33.40 -5.62
C CYS A 880 -3.73 34.42 -6.69
N SER A 881 -3.33 34.25 -7.94
CA SER A 881 -3.71 35.13 -9.06
C SER A 881 -5.17 34.95 -9.47
N ILE A 882 -5.64 33.70 -9.54
CA ILE A 882 -7.05 33.36 -9.82
C ILE A 882 -7.94 33.85 -8.69
N ARG A 883 -7.55 33.57 -7.44
CA ARG A 883 -8.30 34.03 -6.26
C ARG A 883 -8.46 35.54 -6.23
N LYS A 884 -7.38 36.28 -6.51
CA LYS A 884 -7.42 37.75 -6.57
C LYS A 884 -8.38 38.23 -7.68
N ALA A 885 -8.34 37.62 -8.86
CA ALA A 885 -9.24 37.98 -9.95
C ALA A 885 -10.72 37.77 -9.58
N ILE A 886 -11.06 36.65 -8.91
CA ILE A 886 -12.40 36.39 -8.39
C ILE A 886 -12.77 37.41 -7.31
N ASP A 887 -11.89 37.67 -6.34
CA ASP A 887 -12.12 38.67 -5.29
C ASP A 887 -12.41 40.07 -5.90
N ASP A 888 -11.66 40.48 -6.92
CA ASP A 888 -11.83 41.75 -7.62
C ASP A 888 -13.12 41.78 -8.49
N GLU A 889 -13.53 40.65 -9.06
CA GLU A 889 -14.77 40.52 -9.83
C GLU A 889 -16.00 40.54 -8.93
N GLU A 890 -16.04 39.70 -7.89
CA GLU A 890 -17.15 39.60 -6.94
C GLU A 890 -17.38 40.91 -6.18
N LYS A 891 -16.30 41.62 -5.88
CA LYS A 891 -16.38 42.94 -5.26
C LYS A 891 -17.09 43.97 -6.14
N LYS A 892 -17.01 43.87 -7.48
CA LYS A 892 -17.77 44.75 -8.39
C LYS A 892 -19.28 44.55 -8.24
N PHE A 893 -19.69 43.34 -7.89
CA PHE A 893 -21.09 42.95 -7.71
C PHE A 893 -21.54 42.95 -6.24
N GLN A 894 -20.75 43.51 -5.33
CA GLN A 894 -21.06 43.64 -3.90
C GLN A 894 -21.26 42.30 -3.18
N PHE A 895 -20.60 41.25 -3.66
CA PHE A 895 -20.51 39.99 -2.95
C PHE A 895 -19.44 40.06 -1.86
N VAL A 896 -19.69 39.39 -0.73
CA VAL A 896 -18.78 39.36 0.43
C VAL A 896 -18.27 37.95 0.64
N ARG A 897 -16.94 37.82 0.77
CA ARG A 897 -16.29 36.52 0.97
C ARG A 897 -16.52 35.97 2.37
N ILE A 898 -16.84 34.68 2.44
CA ILE A 898 -16.93 33.91 3.67
C ILE A 898 -15.68 33.03 3.75
N HIS A 899 -14.86 33.26 4.78
CA HIS A 899 -13.68 32.44 5.01
C HIS A 899 -14.09 31.06 5.56
N LYS A 900 -13.80 30.02 4.77
CA LYS A 900 -13.94 28.62 5.15
C LYS A 900 -12.62 27.89 4.90
N PRO A 901 -12.29 26.85 5.69
CA PRO A 901 -11.08 26.08 5.46
C PRO A 901 -11.12 25.43 4.07
N PRO A 902 -9.96 25.25 3.42
CA PRO A 902 -9.87 24.50 2.17
C PRO A 902 -10.22 23.02 2.39
N PRO A 903 -10.41 22.24 1.31
CA PRO A 903 -10.49 20.78 1.39
C PRO A 903 -9.28 20.21 2.15
N LEU A 904 -9.52 19.23 3.03
CA LEU A 904 -8.46 18.60 3.84
C LEU A 904 -7.60 17.61 3.03
N THR A 905 -8.06 17.22 1.84
CA THR A 905 -7.41 16.29 0.93
C THR A 905 -7.19 16.93 -0.42
N SER A 906 -6.12 16.53 -1.11
CA SER A 906 -5.86 16.96 -2.48
C SER A 906 -6.95 16.48 -3.43
N LEU A 907 -7.27 17.32 -4.41
CA LEU A 907 -8.29 17.06 -5.42
C LEU A 907 -7.62 16.86 -6.77
N TYR A 908 -8.31 16.22 -7.72
CA TYR A 908 -7.69 15.84 -8.98
C TYR A 908 -8.06 16.80 -10.10
N MET A 909 -7.05 17.33 -10.79
CA MET A 909 -7.23 18.18 -11.96
C MET A 909 -8.07 17.45 -13.01
N GLY A 910 -9.01 18.12 -13.67
CA GLY A 910 -9.93 17.55 -14.67
C GLY A 910 -11.01 16.61 -14.12
N SER A 911 -11.17 16.50 -12.79
CA SER A 911 -12.28 15.76 -12.16
C SER A 911 -13.46 16.69 -11.87
N ARG A 912 -14.66 16.09 -11.77
CA ARG A 912 -15.92 16.80 -11.53
C ARG A 912 -16.40 16.55 -10.10
N TYR A 913 -16.86 17.61 -9.46
CA TYR A 913 -17.34 17.63 -8.08
C TYR A 913 -18.76 18.15 -8.03
N THR A 914 -19.63 17.46 -7.29
CA THR A 914 -21.03 17.84 -7.12
C THR A 914 -21.21 18.65 -5.85
N VAL A 915 -21.80 19.84 -5.99
CA VAL A 915 -22.21 20.72 -4.89
C VAL A 915 -23.60 20.30 -4.44
N SER A 916 -23.75 20.04 -3.15
CA SER A 916 -25.01 19.63 -2.53
C SER A 916 -25.21 20.37 -1.21
N GLY A 917 -26.45 20.44 -0.73
CA GLY A 917 -26.71 20.96 0.61
C GLY A 917 -27.95 20.40 1.29
N SER A 918 -28.34 20.98 2.43
CA SER A 918 -29.55 20.61 3.17
C SER A 918 -30.83 20.87 2.36
N GLU A 919 -31.95 20.22 2.73
CA GLU A 919 -33.22 20.26 1.98
C GLU A 919 -33.70 21.70 1.66
N ASN A 920 -34.22 21.91 0.44
CA ASN A 920 -34.75 23.18 -0.12
C ASN A 920 -33.72 24.21 -0.65
N LEU A 921 -32.62 23.78 -1.26
CA LEU A 921 -31.68 24.67 -1.97
C LEU A 921 -31.78 24.46 -3.48
N GLU A 922 -31.76 25.54 -4.25
CA GLU A 922 -31.59 25.49 -5.70
C GLU A 922 -30.13 25.81 -6.03
N ILE A 923 -29.43 24.86 -6.66
CA ILE A 923 -27.99 24.94 -6.95
C ILE A 923 -27.80 24.80 -8.46
N ILE A 924 -27.18 25.80 -9.10
CA ILE A 924 -27.01 25.84 -10.55
C ILE A 924 -25.60 26.35 -10.93
N PRO A 925 -24.79 25.57 -11.68
CA PRO A 925 -24.89 24.13 -11.86
C PRO A 925 -24.55 23.37 -10.57
N GLU A 926 -25.08 22.16 -10.40
CA GLU A 926 -24.69 21.26 -9.31
C GLU A 926 -23.29 20.67 -9.50
N GLU A 927 -22.74 20.68 -10.71
CA GLU A 927 -21.43 20.10 -11.03
C GLU A 927 -20.39 21.16 -11.38
N LEU A 928 -19.24 21.09 -10.71
CA LEU A 928 -18.06 21.90 -10.99
C LEU A 928 -16.90 21.02 -11.45
N GLU A 929 -16.28 21.36 -12.57
CA GLU A 929 -15.03 20.73 -13.01
C GLU A 929 -13.83 21.50 -12.44
N LEU A 930 -12.97 20.80 -11.70
CA LEU A 930 -11.72 21.37 -11.22
C LEU A 930 -10.73 21.43 -12.39
N CYS A 931 -10.55 22.61 -12.99
CA CYS A 931 -9.63 22.83 -14.09
C CYS A 931 -8.87 24.16 -13.90
N TYR A 932 -7.67 24.26 -14.49
CA TYR A 932 -6.95 25.53 -14.51
C TYR A 932 -7.56 26.45 -15.58
N ARG A 933 -7.98 27.64 -15.16
CA ARG A 933 -8.43 28.74 -16.04
C ARG A 933 -7.62 29.99 -15.73
N SER A 934 -7.16 30.68 -16.76
CA SER A 934 -6.31 31.85 -16.56
C SER A 934 -7.07 32.95 -15.80
N PRO A 935 -6.42 33.82 -15.00
CA PRO A 935 -7.11 34.88 -14.25
C PRO A 935 -7.95 35.86 -15.10
N ARG A 936 -7.68 35.94 -16.42
CA ARG A 936 -8.45 36.74 -17.37
C ARG A 936 -9.66 36.02 -17.96
N GLU A 937 -9.79 34.73 -17.72
CA GLU A 937 -10.90 33.90 -18.19
C GLU A 937 -11.99 33.78 -17.10
N PRO A 938 -13.28 33.71 -17.49
CA PRO A 938 -14.36 33.48 -16.54
C PRO A 938 -14.18 32.15 -15.77
N GLN A 939 -14.21 32.24 -14.45
CA GLN A 939 -14.07 31.11 -13.54
C GLN A 939 -15.40 30.37 -13.38
N LEU A 940 -15.35 29.06 -13.13
CA LEU A 940 -16.54 28.24 -12.92
C LEU A 940 -17.01 28.35 -11.46
N PHE A 941 -18.30 28.54 -11.25
CA PHE A 941 -18.94 28.57 -9.94
C PHE A 941 -20.34 27.99 -9.97
N SER A 942 -20.81 27.56 -8.81
CA SER A 942 -22.20 27.19 -8.56
C SER A 942 -22.89 28.35 -7.87
N GLU A 943 -24.00 28.79 -8.44
CA GLU A 943 -24.92 29.71 -7.82
C GLU A 943 -25.90 28.93 -6.94
N ILE A 944 -26.06 29.36 -5.69
CA ILE A 944 -26.88 28.68 -4.69
C ILE A 944 -27.91 29.67 -4.17
N TYR A 945 -29.17 29.41 -4.46
CA TYR A 945 -30.30 30.22 -4.03
C TYR A 945 -30.89 29.68 -2.73
N VAL A 946 -31.05 30.58 -1.76
CA VAL A 946 -31.59 30.24 -0.45
C VAL A 946 -32.76 31.16 -0.11
N GLY A 947 -33.95 30.57 -0.04
CA GLY A 947 -35.17 31.28 0.35
C GLY A 947 -35.23 31.70 1.82
N HIS A 948 -34.66 30.91 2.76
CA HIS A 948 -34.61 31.25 4.18
C HIS A 948 -33.47 30.54 4.92
N LEU A 949 -32.59 31.28 5.62
CA LEU A 949 -31.37 30.72 6.25
C LEU A 949 -31.59 29.94 7.56
N GLY A 950 -32.80 29.95 8.13
CA GLY A 950 -33.25 29.06 9.22
C GLY A 950 -32.25 28.81 10.36
N SER A 951 -32.04 27.53 10.71
CA SER A 951 -31.04 27.06 11.69
C SER A 951 -29.62 26.91 11.12
N GLY A 952 -29.41 27.33 9.87
CA GLY A 952 -28.18 27.18 9.11
C GLY A 952 -28.22 26.10 8.03
N ILE A 953 -27.39 26.29 7.00
CA ILE A 953 -27.31 25.49 5.79
C ILE A 953 -26.01 24.69 5.81
N ARG A 954 -26.09 23.40 5.49
CA ARG A 954 -24.90 22.57 5.33
C ARG A 954 -24.62 22.40 3.84
N LEU A 955 -23.50 22.93 3.36
CA LEU A 955 -23.00 22.70 2.00
C LEU A 955 -21.94 21.60 2.01
N GLN A 956 -21.91 20.80 0.95
CA GLN A 956 -20.97 19.71 0.75
C GLN A 956 -20.53 19.65 -0.72
N LEU A 957 -19.23 19.45 -0.94
CA LEU A 957 -18.67 19.06 -2.23
C LEU A 957 -18.38 17.55 -2.20
N ARG A 958 -18.85 16.84 -3.21
CA ARG A 958 -18.64 15.39 -3.38
C ARG A 958 -17.91 15.09 -4.67
N ASP A 959 -16.99 14.14 -4.67
CA ASP A 959 -16.44 13.62 -5.92
C ASP A 959 -17.55 12.89 -6.69
N LYS A 960 -17.71 13.21 -7.98
CA LYS A 960 -18.79 12.64 -8.80
C LYS A 960 -18.62 11.14 -9.06
N LYS A 961 -17.40 10.62 -9.04
CA LYS A 961 -17.12 9.22 -9.41
C LYS A 961 -17.45 8.25 -8.27
N ASP A 962 -17.11 8.60 -7.04
CA ASP A 962 -17.24 7.72 -5.87
C ASP A 962 -18.18 8.26 -4.77
N GLY A 963 -18.66 9.50 -4.90
CA GLY A 963 -19.58 10.12 -3.95
C GLY A 963 -18.95 10.61 -2.64
N THR A 964 -17.61 10.52 -2.52
CA THR A 964 -16.85 10.90 -1.32
C THR A 964 -16.99 12.38 -1.04
N VAL A 965 -17.27 12.75 0.21
CA VAL A 965 -17.35 14.16 0.60
C VAL A 965 -15.95 14.72 0.82
N VAL A 966 -15.52 15.61 -0.07
CA VAL A 966 -14.19 16.23 -0.05
C VAL A 966 -14.15 17.55 0.74
N TRP A 967 -15.30 18.19 0.90
CA TRP A 967 -15.42 19.43 1.69
C TRP A 967 -16.82 19.60 2.27
N LYS A 968 -16.92 20.14 3.48
CA LYS A 968 -18.18 20.46 4.16
C LYS A 968 -18.09 21.83 4.82
N ALA A 969 -19.15 22.62 4.70
CA ALA A 969 -19.29 23.85 5.45
C ALA A 969 -20.69 23.99 6.05
N LEU A 970 -20.74 24.42 7.31
CA LEU A 970 -21.97 24.88 7.96
C LEU A 970 -22.02 26.41 7.90
N LEU A 971 -23.08 26.94 7.30
CA LEU A 971 -23.40 28.35 7.21
C LEU A 971 -24.53 28.63 8.19
N LYS A 972 -24.25 29.36 9.26
CA LYS A 972 -25.29 29.79 10.21
C LYS A 972 -25.71 31.22 9.87
N PRO A 973 -26.97 31.61 10.11
CA PRO A 973 -27.31 33.02 10.07
C PRO A 973 -26.44 33.75 11.09
N GLY A 974 -25.62 34.67 10.61
CA GLY A 974 -24.97 35.62 11.51
C GLY A 974 -26.07 36.40 12.25
N LYS A 975 -25.82 36.83 13.49
CA LYS A 975 -26.65 37.85 14.14
C LYS A 975 -26.49 39.18 13.38
N THR A 976 -27.11 39.30 12.21
CA THR A 976 -27.51 40.59 11.66
C THR A 976 -28.84 40.93 12.30
N ARG A 977 -28.82 41.60 13.45
CA ARG A 977 -30.03 42.27 13.96
C ARG A 977 -29.86 43.77 13.74
N ALA A 978 -30.52 44.28 12.71
CA ALA A 978 -31.08 45.61 12.79
C ALA A 978 -32.03 45.63 14.02
N THR A 979 -31.73 46.52 14.95
CA THR A 979 -32.52 47.04 16.09
C THR A 979 -34.02 46.69 16.06
N SER A 980 -34.64 46.14 17.11
CA SER A 980 -35.10 46.86 18.33
C SER A 980 -36.06 45.93 19.17
N PRO A 981 -36.69 46.32 20.31
CA PRO A 981 -36.50 45.66 21.61
C PRO A 981 -37.76 45.02 22.24
N SER A 982 -37.60 43.96 23.05
CA SER A 982 -38.39 43.75 24.30
C SER A 982 -38.09 42.40 24.97
N SER A 983 -37.50 42.52 26.17
CA SER A 983 -37.68 41.73 27.41
C SER A 983 -37.44 40.20 27.45
N PRO A 984 -37.04 39.69 28.63
CA PRO A 984 -36.00 38.68 28.75
C PRO A 984 -36.55 37.31 29.12
N ASP A 985 -35.81 36.25 28.77
CA ASP A 985 -35.56 35.18 29.73
C ASP A 985 -34.19 34.54 29.45
N THR A 986 -33.31 34.72 30.42
CA THR A 986 -31.91 34.33 30.47
C THR A 986 -31.75 32.85 30.77
N SER A 987 -31.24 32.10 29.79
CA SER A 987 -30.28 31.02 30.03
C SER A 987 -28.98 31.48 29.39
N ALA A 988 -28.21 32.26 30.15
CA ALA A 988 -26.94 32.84 29.69
C ALA A 988 -25.91 31.71 29.51
N LEU A 989 -25.63 31.35 28.26
CA LEU A 989 -24.40 30.63 27.93
C LEU A 989 -23.22 31.45 28.46
N LEU A 990 -22.54 30.93 29.48
CA LEU A 990 -21.35 31.55 30.06
C LEU A 990 -20.32 31.79 28.96
N HIS A 991 -19.88 33.04 28.84
CA HIS A 991 -18.88 33.45 27.87
C HIS A 991 -17.54 32.77 28.22
N PHE A 992 -16.70 32.47 27.21
CA PHE A 992 -15.43 31.74 27.36
C PHE A 992 -14.56 32.27 28.52
N ILE A 993 -14.44 33.59 28.66
CA ILE A 993 -13.62 34.20 29.71
C ILE A 993 -14.19 34.03 31.12
N ASP A 994 -15.52 33.91 31.26
CA ASP A 994 -16.16 33.66 32.55
C ASP A 994 -15.95 32.21 32.97
N TRP A 995 -15.94 31.30 31.99
CA TRP A 995 -15.74 29.87 32.24
C TRP A 995 -14.30 29.56 32.67
N TYR A 996 -13.32 30.23 32.08
CA TYR A 996 -11.90 30.04 32.39
C TYR A 996 -11.32 31.12 33.31
N ARG A 997 -12.20 31.83 34.04
CA ARG A 997 -11.82 32.97 34.90
C ARG A 997 -10.65 32.67 35.84
N GLU A 998 -10.71 31.57 36.58
CA GLU A 998 -9.67 31.22 37.56
C GLU A 998 -8.34 30.85 36.89
N GLU A 999 -8.40 30.19 35.74
CA GLU A 999 -7.21 29.80 34.98
C GLU A 999 -6.56 31.03 34.33
N LEU A 1000 -7.35 31.99 33.85
CA LEU A 1000 -6.87 33.27 33.33
C LEU A 1000 -6.27 34.15 34.45
N VAL A 1001 -6.92 34.21 35.63
CA VAL A 1001 -6.38 34.94 36.80
C VAL A 1001 -5.02 34.40 37.23
N ALA A 1002 -4.82 33.08 37.18
CA ALA A 1002 -3.59 32.44 37.63
C ALA A 1002 -2.46 32.48 36.59
N ARG A 1003 -2.79 32.44 35.30
CA ARG A 1003 -1.82 32.16 34.22
C ARG A 1003 -1.53 33.36 33.30
N VAL A 1004 -2.29 34.45 33.39
CA VAL A 1004 -1.97 35.68 32.65
C VAL A 1004 -0.70 36.30 33.23
N THR A 1005 0.33 36.39 32.40
CA THR A 1005 1.69 36.78 32.83
C THR A 1005 1.92 38.29 32.85
N SER A 1006 1.20 39.04 32.01
CA SER A 1006 1.26 40.50 31.89
C SER A 1006 -0.14 41.12 31.79
N VAL A 1007 -0.52 41.95 32.76
CA VAL A 1007 -1.90 42.47 32.87
C VAL A 1007 -2.02 43.87 32.25
N ASP A 1008 -0.99 44.71 32.35
CA ASP A 1008 -1.01 46.08 31.82
C ASP A 1008 -1.33 46.17 30.32
N PRO A 1009 -0.78 45.34 29.42
CA PRO A 1009 -1.13 45.38 27.99
C PRO A 1009 -2.58 44.99 27.71
N VAL A 1010 -3.17 44.15 28.57
CA VAL A 1010 -4.58 43.77 28.50
C VAL A 1010 -5.45 44.94 28.95
N LEU A 1011 -5.07 45.63 30.03
CA LEU A 1011 -5.76 46.80 30.53
C LEU A 1011 -5.69 47.97 29.55
N ASP A 1012 -4.54 48.22 28.92
CA ASP A 1012 -4.35 49.31 27.96
C ASP A 1012 -5.25 49.16 26.73
N LYS A 1013 -5.47 47.91 26.28
CA LYS A 1013 -6.39 47.60 25.19
C LYS A 1013 -7.87 47.75 25.59
N LEU A 1014 -8.18 47.58 26.88
CA LEU A 1014 -9.54 47.73 27.41
C LEU A 1014 -9.85 49.16 27.88
N HIS A 1015 -8.81 49.98 28.09
CA HIS A 1015 -8.91 51.36 28.49
C HIS A 1015 -9.66 52.20 27.45
N ARG A 1016 -10.56 53.07 27.93
CA ARG A 1016 -11.48 53.92 27.14
C ARG A 1016 -12.56 53.20 26.33
N HIS A 1017 -12.44 51.89 26.13
CA HIS A 1017 -13.35 51.10 25.30
C HIS A 1017 -14.28 50.19 26.10
N VAL A 1018 -13.80 49.71 27.26
CA VAL A 1018 -14.54 48.82 28.17
C VAL A 1018 -14.36 49.27 29.63
N LEU A 1019 -13.16 49.74 29.99
CA LEU A 1019 -12.85 50.30 31.31
C LEU A 1019 -12.84 51.83 31.28
N SER A 1020 -13.48 52.44 32.27
CA SER A 1020 -13.32 53.87 32.56
C SER A 1020 -11.92 54.18 33.13
N GLU A 1021 -11.49 55.44 33.04
CA GLU A 1021 -10.21 55.90 33.62
C GLU A 1021 -10.08 55.54 35.10
N GLU A 1022 -11.16 55.69 35.87
CA GLU A 1022 -11.17 55.37 37.31
C GLU A 1022 -11.07 53.85 37.58
N GLN A 1023 -11.76 53.02 36.78
CA GLN A 1023 -11.67 51.56 36.91
C GLN A 1023 -10.31 51.01 36.49
N TYR A 1024 -9.71 51.60 35.46
CA TYR A 1024 -8.39 51.22 34.99
C TYR A 1024 -7.31 51.47 36.06
N GLU A 1025 -7.31 52.65 36.68
CA GLU A 1025 -6.40 52.97 37.78
C GLU A 1025 -6.69 52.08 39.02
N GLN A 1026 -7.95 51.74 39.29
CA GLN A 1026 -8.30 50.80 40.36
C GLN A 1026 -7.77 49.37 40.12
N VAL A 1027 -7.76 48.89 38.87
CA VAL A 1027 -7.14 47.60 38.59
C VAL A 1027 -5.62 47.69 38.74
N ARG A 1028 -4.98 48.76 38.23
CA ARG A 1028 -3.53 48.95 38.34
C ARG A 1028 -3.03 49.10 39.77
N ALA A 1029 -3.82 49.71 40.65
CA ALA A 1029 -3.48 49.92 42.05
C ALA A 1029 -3.36 48.62 42.87
N GLU A 1030 -3.85 47.49 42.36
CA GLU A 1030 -3.70 46.19 43.03
C GLU A 1030 -2.25 45.70 42.99
N ALA A 1031 -1.73 45.30 44.15
CA ALA A 1031 -0.30 45.02 44.34
C ALA A 1031 0.21 43.73 43.66
N THR A 1032 -0.68 42.84 43.23
CA THR A 1032 -0.30 41.54 42.65
C THR A 1032 -1.04 41.28 41.34
N ARG A 1033 -0.38 40.65 40.36
CA ARG A 1033 -0.99 40.37 39.03
C ARG A 1033 -2.27 39.53 39.10
N PRO A 1034 -2.38 38.49 39.94
CA PRO A 1034 -3.66 37.81 40.15
C PRO A 1034 -4.70 38.72 40.84
N GLY A 1035 -4.26 39.63 41.71
CA GLY A 1035 -5.11 40.67 42.29
C GLY A 1035 -5.68 41.60 41.22
N GLN A 1036 -4.84 42.06 40.29
CA GLN A 1036 -5.23 42.88 39.14
C GLN A 1036 -6.26 42.14 38.25
N MET A 1037 -6.00 40.89 37.85
CA MET A 1037 -6.97 40.13 37.04
C MET A 1037 -8.27 39.85 37.80
N ARG A 1038 -8.24 39.54 39.11
CA ARG A 1038 -9.47 39.39 39.91
C ARG A 1038 -10.26 40.68 39.98
N LYS A 1039 -9.58 41.81 40.13
CA LYS A 1039 -10.20 43.13 40.15
C LYS A 1039 -10.83 43.46 38.79
N LEU A 1040 -10.14 43.16 37.68
CA LEU A 1040 -10.68 43.28 36.32
C LEU A 1040 -11.96 42.45 36.14
N PHE A 1041 -11.94 41.18 36.52
CA PHE A 1041 -13.13 40.32 36.44
C PHE A 1041 -14.20 40.66 37.50
N SER A 1042 -13.91 41.47 38.50
CA SER A 1042 -14.97 41.98 39.40
C SER A 1042 -15.86 42.97 38.65
N PHE A 1043 -15.31 43.70 37.68
CA PHE A 1043 -16.07 44.57 36.79
C PHE A 1043 -16.78 43.78 35.68
N SER A 1044 -16.24 42.64 35.25
CA SER A 1044 -16.82 41.80 34.18
C SER A 1044 -18.20 41.21 34.52
N GLN A 1045 -18.59 41.17 35.81
CA GLN A 1045 -19.95 40.79 36.21
C GLN A 1045 -21.02 41.76 35.70
N SER A 1046 -20.65 43.02 35.43
CA SER A 1046 -21.52 44.06 34.89
C SER A 1046 -21.39 44.22 33.37
N TRP A 1047 -20.53 43.44 32.71
CA TRP A 1047 -20.22 43.57 31.29
C TRP A 1047 -21.18 42.77 30.41
N ASP A 1048 -21.59 43.38 29.30
CA ASP A 1048 -22.30 42.69 28.23
C ASP A 1048 -21.36 41.79 27.42
N GLN A 1049 -21.92 40.99 26.52
CA GLN A 1049 -21.15 40.02 25.74
C GLN A 1049 -20.04 40.69 24.93
N THR A 1050 -20.28 41.89 24.39
CA THR A 1050 -19.32 42.63 23.56
C THR A 1050 -18.12 43.12 24.38
N CYS A 1051 -18.35 43.56 25.61
CA CYS A 1051 -17.26 43.90 26.53
C CYS A 1051 -16.41 42.66 26.88
N LYS A 1052 -17.05 41.50 26.99
CA LYS A 1052 -16.39 40.22 27.24
C LYS A 1052 -15.61 39.70 26.02
N ASP A 1053 -16.17 39.82 24.83
CA ASP A 1053 -15.49 39.50 23.56
C ASP A 1053 -14.22 40.35 23.41
N ARG A 1054 -14.27 41.65 23.76
CA ARG A 1054 -13.09 42.52 23.74
C ARG A 1054 -12.00 42.13 24.74
N LEU A 1055 -12.37 41.66 25.93
CA LEU A 1055 -11.39 41.10 26.87
C LEU A 1055 -10.80 39.78 26.35
N TYR A 1056 -11.60 38.96 25.69
CA TYR A 1056 -11.11 37.76 25.02
C TYR A 1056 -10.12 38.10 23.90
N GLU A 1057 -10.45 39.04 23.01
CA GLU A 1057 -9.56 39.51 21.94
C GLU A 1057 -8.26 40.09 22.50
N ALA A 1058 -8.34 40.94 23.53
CA ALA A 1058 -7.17 41.49 24.20
C ALA A 1058 -6.28 40.38 24.80
N LEU A 1059 -6.87 39.33 25.37
CA LEU A 1059 -6.14 38.16 25.89
C LEU A 1059 -5.58 37.28 24.78
N GLN A 1060 -6.28 37.14 23.65
CA GLN A 1060 -5.82 36.36 22.49
C GLN A 1060 -4.62 37.02 21.83
N GLU A 1061 -4.59 38.35 21.74
CA GLU A 1061 -3.46 39.09 21.18
C GLU A 1061 -2.25 39.11 22.13
N THR A 1062 -2.48 39.24 23.44
CA THR A 1062 -1.39 39.37 24.42
C THR A 1062 -0.86 38.03 24.91
N HIS A 1063 -1.71 36.99 24.96
CA HIS A 1063 -1.39 35.64 25.46
C HIS A 1063 -1.98 34.55 24.53
N PRO A 1064 -1.62 34.53 23.22
CA PRO A 1064 -2.24 33.66 22.21
C PRO A 1064 -2.08 32.17 22.54
N HIS A 1065 -0.93 31.77 23.06
CA HIS A 1065 -0.66 30.37 23.43
C HIS A 1065 -1.55 29.89 24.59
N LEU A 1066 -1.81 30.75 25.57
CA LEU A 1066 -2.70 30.43 26.70
C LEU A 1066 -4.15 30.30 26.21
N ILE A 1067 -4.60 31.22 25.35
CA ILE A 1067 -5.96 31.18 24.79
C ILE A 1067 -6.15 29.97 23.89
N MET A 1068 -5.18 29.64 23.04
CA MET A 1068 -5.24 28.46 22.16
C MET A 1068 -5.36 27.16 22.97
N GLU A 1069 -4.56 26.99 24.04
CA GLU A 1069 -4.64 25.82 24.92
C GLU A 1069 -6.01 25.71 25.62
N LEU A 1070 -6.54 26.83 26.12
CA LEU A 1070 -7.85 26.86 26.78
C LEU A 1070 -9.01 26.65 25.80
N TRP A 1071 -8.85 27.09 24.54
CA TRP A 1071 -9.83 26.91 23.47
C TRP A 1071 -9.92 25.46 22.98
N GLU A 1072 -8.79 24.75 22.88
CA GLU A 1072 -8.76 23.31 22.59
C GLU A 1072 -9.51 22.51 23.67
N LYS A 1073 -9.33 22.88 24.95
CA LYS A 1073 -10.07 22.30 26.09
C LYS A 1073 -11.55 22.67 26.11
N TRP A 1074 -11.92 23.83 25.57
CA TRP A 1074 -13.31 24.30 25.47
C TRP A 1074 -14.13 23.45 24.50
N GLY A 1075 -13.54 23.16 23.32
CA GLY A 1075 -14.16 22.35 22.28
C GLY A 1075 -14.48 20.91 22.72
N SER A 1076 -13.65 20.33 23.60
CA SER A 1076 -13.86 18.96 24.11
C SER A 1076 -14.96 18.87 25.18
N LYS A 1077 -15.26 19.96 25.92
CA LYS A 1077 -16.23 19.96 27.03
C LYS A 1077 -17.66 20.32 26.62
N GLN A 1078 -17.88 21.03 25.51
CA GLN A 1078 -19.25 21.31 25.02
C GLN A 1078 -19.97 20.06 24.45
N GLY A 1079 -19.26 18.95 24.22
CA GLY A 1079 -19.83 17.66 23.81
C GLY A 1079 -20.36 16.77 24.94
N LEU A 1080 -20.29 17.20 26.21
CA LEU A 1080 -20.59 16.37 27.39
C LEU A 1080 -21.87 16.76 28.16
N LEU A 1081 -22.77 17.54 27.56
CA LEU A 1081 -24.10 17.80 28.13
C LEU A 1081 -25.18 17.20 27.22
N SER A 1082 -25.43 15.90 27.35
CA SER A 1082 -26.69 15.28 26.95
C SER A 1082 -27.76 15.56 28.03
N PRO A 1083 -28.98 15.99 27.66
CA PRO A 1083 -30.04 16.14 28.65
C PRO A 1083 -30.63 14.79 29.00
N ARG A 1084 -30.76 14.55 30.32
CA ARG A 1084 -31.78 13.67 30.88
C ARG A 1084 -33.16 14.25 30.58
N SER A 1085 -33.97 13.54 29.81
CA SER A 1085 -35.39 13.18 30.05
C SER A 1085 -35.96 12.58 28.78
#